data_AF-A0A368C2F2-F1
#
_entry.id   AF-A0A368C2F2-F1
#
_cell.length_a   1.000
_cell.length_b   1.000
_cell.length_c   1.000
_cell.angle_alpha   90.00
_cell.angle_beta   90.00
_cell.angle_gamma   90.00
#
_symmetry.space_group_name_H-M   'P 1'
#
loop_
_entity.id
_entity.type
_entity.pdbx_description
1 polymer ?
#
loop_
_entity_poly.entity_id
_entity_poly.type
_entity_poly.pdbx_seq_one_letter_code
_entity_poly.pdbx_strand_id
1 'polypeptide(L)'
;MFRTLKIFLFPFFILQTAIGANMVDINYEEFKLDNGLRLIVHEDHKAPIVAINLWYHVGSKNEVKGKTGFAHLFEHLMFNGSENYNDEFFKPFERVGATNMNGTTYFDRTNYFENVPNTALDMALWMESDRMGHMLGAITQERLDEQRGVVQNEKRQGDNQPYGMVEYHLLEGIFPKDHPYSWSTIGSMEDLDSASLDDVHSWFKKYYGPNNAVIVIAGDVNPEEVFQKVKKYFGDIEPSPPVNKLLDWTVRLDTNKREIIKDDVPQIRIHKAWGGPAFRDLDSDVLQLIDIILTSGKTSRLYNRLVYKDQIATDVDSYQFAGDIGGFYYIQSSVQPNGNHEAVKLAMNEEIERFLEDGPTKAELRRAKMKLTSSFIRGLEKVGGFGGKSDILAQNAVYTGDPGYYKKSFSAIENATQKSILSVAKKWLGKGSYNLEVHPSQKLSSIGSGADRSSVPETKTFPESEFIEFERDRLSNGLELIVAEQKNAPIVSFNLLLDAGYASDQFSEPGTSSLTMSMLDEGTKKMDALKISDKAAEIGAIIGSGSGIDNSSVTLNALKENLDESLELYTDIILNPSFPEAELERLRNQKLAQIQQEKNQPFGIALRVLPELLYGKNHAYSLPLTGSGTEESIKKITRESLVDYHNKWFKPNNASLIIVGDISMGEIKPRLEKYFKNWSSAEIPQKNINPVEVAENEVIYLIDRPGAQQSIVLAANIAPSPSDSDELAIESMNDIIGGSFTSRINMNLREDKGWAYGARSLLLKTKGQRPFIAYAPVQTDKTSESITEIKNELSSYLNAKPATEEEIQKVKDNNTLSLPGRWETIRAISSDLSQIVTYGLPDNYWGTYTENVRGLTKERLTKAAKEAIKPENLIWVIVGDLSEIEDKVRQLDIKNIINLDADGKEQNTK
;
A
#
# COMPACT_ATOMS: atom_id res chain seq x y z
N MET A 1 18.26 -62.12 -58.53
CA MET A 1 16.95 -61.71 -57.98
C MET A 1 17.19 -60.81 -56.79
N PHE A 2 16.63 -59.61 -56.76
CA PHE A 2 16.84 -58.66 -55.66
C PHE A 2 15.87 -58.93 -54.50
N ARG A 3 16.39 -58.99 -53.27
CA ARG A 3 15.58 -59.01 -52.04
C ARG A 3 15.33 -57.57 -51.59
N THR A 4 14.08 -57.12 -51.69
CA THR A 4 13.63 -55.85 -51.13
C THR A 4 13.43 -55.97 -49.62
N LEU A 5 14.31 -55.35 -48.84
CA LEU A 5 14.09 -55.15 -47.40
C LEU A 5 13.41 -53.78 -47.21
N LYS A 6 12.17 -53.76 -46.71
CA LYS A 6 11.45 -52.51 -46.44
C LYS A 6 11.97 -51.86 -45.16
N ILE A 7 12.55 -50.67 -45.28
CA ILE A 7 12.84 -49.80 -44.15
C ILE A 7 11.52 -49.20 -43.66
N PHE A 8 11.17 -49.46 -42.40
CA PHE A 8 10.14 -48.69 -41.69
C PHE A 8 10.81 -47.49 -41.02
N LEU A 9 10.40 -46.27 -41.36
CA LEU A 9 10.70 -45.11 -40.52
C LEU A 9 9.78 -45.12 -39.31
N PHE A 10 10.35 -45.11 -38.11
CA PHE A 10 9.62 -44.72 -36.90
C PHE A 10 9.54 -43.18 -36.85
N PRO A 11 8.36 -42.58 -36.66
CA PRO A 11 8.27 -41.16 -36.35
C PRO A 11 8.77 -40.92 -34.92
N PHE A 12 9.73 -40.02 -34.76
CA PHE A 12 10.25 -39.63 -33.45
C PHE A 12 9.21 -38.74 -32.76
N PHE A 13 8.45 -39.30 -31.81
CA PHE A 13 7.56 -38.51 -30.96
C PHE A 13 8.43 -37.68 -30.00
N ILE A 14 8.55 -36.39 -30.28
CA ILE A 14 9.04 -35.42 -29.31
C ILE A 14 7.94 -35.29 -28.24
N LEU A 15 8.16 -35.85 -27.05
CA LEU A 15 7.33 -35.51 -25.90
C LEU A 15 7.58 -34.04 -25.59
N GLN A 16 6.56 -33.20 -25.80
CA GLN A 16 6.46 -31.95 -25.04
C GLN A 16 6.21 -32.34 -23.59
N THR A 17 7.23 -32.20 -22.75
CA THR A 17 7.05 -32.19 -21.30
C THR A 17 6.15 -31.00 -20.98
N ALA A 18 4.90 -31.27 -20.60
CA ALA A 18 4.03 -30.22 -20.06
C ALA A 18 4.73 -29.59 -18.85
N ILE A 19 4.67 -28.26 -18.74
CA ILE A 19 5.17 -27.55 -17.57
C ILE A 19 4.16 -27.81 -16.44
N GLY A 20 4.36 -28.94 -15.76
CA GLY A 20 3.55 -29.35 -14.62
C GLY A 20 3.96 -28.54 -13.40
N ALA A 21 3.35 -27.38 -13.23
CA ALA A 21 3.22 -26.82 -11.89
C ALA A 21 2.52 -27.86 -11.01
N ASN A 22 3.14 -28.25 -9.89
CA ASN A 22 2.42 -29.00 -8.87
C ASN A 22 1.30 -28.10 -8.36
N MET A 23 0.05 -28.46 -8.66
CA MET A 23 -1.11 -27.62 -8.36
C MET A 23 -1.14 -27.31 -6.85
N VAL A 24 -0.99 -26.02 -6.52
CA VAL A 24 -1.12 -25.53 -5.14
C VAL A 24 -2.60 -25.57 -4.78
N ASP A 25 -3.01 -26.63 -4.09
CA ASP A 25 -4.38 -26.82 -3.66
C ASP A 25 -4.61 -26.20 -2.27
N ILE A 26 -5.56 -25.26 -2.17
CA ILE A 26 -6.12 -24.84 -0.88
C ILE A 26 -7.23 -25.84 -0.54
N ASN A 27 -6.90 -26.85 0.27
CA ASN A 27 -7.85 -27.82 0.81
C ASN A 27 -8.86 -27.11 1.73
N TYR A 28 -10.14 -27.44 1.60
CA TYR A 28 -11.19 -26.93 2.47
C TYR A 28 -12.31 -27.97 2.66
N GLU A 29 -13.04 -27.84 3.76
CA GLU A 29 -14.32 -28.53 3.97
C GLU A 29 -15.48 -27.52 3.89
N GLU A 30 -16.60 -27.90 3.27
CA GLU A 30 -17.82 -27.08 3.22
C GLU A 30 -18.94 -27.75 4.03
N PHE A 31 -19.47 -27.01 4.99
CA PHE A 31 -20.63 -27.39 5.80
C PHE A 31 -21.80 -26.46 5.50
N LYS A 32 -23.02 -26.92 5.78
CA LYS A 32 -24.22 -26.11 5.71
C LYS A 32 -25.10 -26.34 6.93
N LEU A 33 -25.53 -25.25 7.56
CA LEU A 33 -26.45 -25.28 8.71
C LEU A 33 -27.91 -25.39 8.23
N ASP A 34 -28.79 -25.87 9.10
CA ASP A 34 -30.20 -26.09 8.80
C ASP A 34 -30.95 -24.78 8.45
N ASN A 35 -30.54 -23.65 9.04
CA ASN A 35 -31.01 -22.30 8.71
C ASN A 35 -30.43 -21.72 7.40
N GLY A 36 -29.57 -22.48 6.71
CA GLY A 36 -29.08 -22.15 5.38
C GLY A 36 -27.68 -21.53 5.32
N LEU A 37 -27.06 -21.14 6.44
CA LEU A 37 -25.70 -20.60 6.46
C LEU A 37 -24.71 -21.62 5.87
N ARG A 38 -23.85 -21.15 4.97
CA ARG A 38 -22.73 -21.92 4.43
C ARG A 38 -21.45 -21.57 5.18
N LEU A 39 -20.77 -22.59 5.68
CA LEU A 39 -19.49 -22.51 6.35
C LEU A 39 -18.44 -23.18 5.46
N ILE A 40 -17.30 -22.51 5.26
CA ILE A 40 -16.13 -23.06 4.59
C ILE A 40 -14.97 -23.00 5.57
N VAL A 41 -14.30 -24.14 5.84
CA VAL A 41 -13.16 -24.20 6.75
C VAL A 41 -11.89 -24.61 6.01
N HIS A 42 -10.81 -23.86 6.22
CA HIS A 42 -9.46 -24.16 5.72
C HIS A 42 -8.50 -24.33 6.92
N GLU A 43 -8.11 -25.57 7.21
CA GLU A 43 -7.14 -25.94 8.23
C GLU A 43 -5.71 -25.63 7.73
N ASP A 44 -5.02 -24.72 8.42
CA ASP A 44 -3.68 -24.19 8.08
C ASP A 44 -2.91 -23.82 9.36
N HIS A 45 -2.29 -24.81 10.00
CA HIS A 45 -1.52 -24.69 11.26
C HIS A 45 -0.21 -23.87 11.14
N LYS A 46 0.00 -23.07 10.09
CA LYS A 46 1.26 -22.33 9.86
C LYS A 46 1.56 -21.25 10.90
N ALA A 47 0.53 -20.76 11.60
CA ALA A 47 0.59 -19.75 12.65
C ALA A 47 -0.67 -19.84 13.53
N PRO A 48 -0.63 -19.53 14.84
CA PRO A 48 -1.75 -19.70 15.78
C PRO A 48 -2.83 -18.60 15.65
N ILE A 49 -3.26 -18.33 14.42
CA ILE A 49 -4.25 -17.32 14.06
C ILE A 49 -5.32 -17.94 13.16
N VAL A 50 -6.47 -17.29 13.09
CA VAL A 50 -7.59 -17.64 12.24
C VAL A 50 -8.19 -16.37 11.64
N ALA A 51 -8.38 -16.36 10.33
CA ALA A 51 -9.20 -15.36 9.66
C ALA A 51 -10.66 -15.81 9.65
N ILE A 52 -11.54 -14.86 9.97
CA ILE A 52 -12.97 -14.93 9.73
C ILE A 52 -13.24 -13.97 8.56
N ASN A 53 -14.11 -14.39 7.63
CA ASN A 53 -14.62 -13.51 6.58
C ASN A 53 -16.08 -13.85 6.30
N LEU A 54 -16.98 -12.98 6.73
CA LEU A 54 -18.42 -13.13 6.59
C LEU A 54 -18.93 -12.22 5.48
N TRP A 55 -19.49 -12.81 4.43
CA TRP A 55 -20.08 -12.07 3.32
C TRP A 55 -21.58 -12.29 3.22
N TYR A 56 -22.29 -11.21 2.91
CA TYR A 56 -23.70 -11.19 2.60
C TYR A 56 -23.88 -10.95 1.10
N HIS A 57 -24.78 -11.71 0.45
CA HIS A 57 -25.06 -11.56 -0.97
C HIS A 57 -26.07 -10.43 -1.22
N VAL A 58 -25.64 -9.21 -0.89
CA VAL A 58 -26.35 -7.94 -1.01
C VAL A 58 -25.34 -6.84 -1.27
N GLY A 59 -25.62 -5.93 -2.20
CA GLY A 59 -24.82 -4.72 -2.45
C GLY A 59 -25.70 -3.62 -3.03
N SER A 60 -25.12 -2.57 -3.62
CA SER A 60 -25.91 -1.47 -4.21
C SER A 60 -26.83 -1.91 -5.36
N LYS A 61 -26.54 -3.04 -6.03
CA LYS A 61 -27.46 -3.74 -6.96
C LYS A 61 -28.83 -4.06 -6.35
N ASN A 62 -28.87 -4.28 -5.04
CA ASN A 62 -30.06 -4.72 -4.30
C ASN A 62 -30.92 -3.53 -3.80
N GLU A 63 -30.48 -2.30 -4.08
CA GLU A 63 -31.19 -1.06 -3.77
C GLU A 63 -32.37 -0.82 -4.72
N VAL A 64 -33.15 0.22 -4.44
CA VAL A 64 -34.22 0.68 -5.32
C VAL A 64 -34.00 2.15 -5.65
N LYS A 65 -34.42 2.55 -6.85
CA LYS A 65 -34.31 3.92 -7.35
C LYS A 65 -35.03 4.88 -6.40
N GLY A 66 -34.32 5.90 -5.91
CA GLY A 66 -34.80 6.81 -4.85
C GLY A 66 -34.53 6.32 -3.42
N LYS A 67 -33.70 5.28 -3.25
CA LYS A 67 -33.12 4.77 -1.99
C LYS A 67 -31.72 4.16 -2.25
N THR A 68 -30.85 4.91 -2.92
CA THR A 68 -29.46 4.52 -3.23
C THR A 68 -28.48 4.80 -2.08
N GLY A 69 -27.33 4.12 -2.07
CA GLY A 69 -26.32 4.23 -0.99
C GLY A 69 -26.68 3.47 0.28
N PHE A 70 -27.83 2.79 0.27
CA PHE A 70 -28.40 2.07 1.38
C PHE A 70 -27.56 0.86 1.81
N ALA A 71 -26.91 0.19 0.86
CA ALA A 71 -26.04 -0.95 1.14
C ALA A 71 -24.79 -0.52 1.94
N HIS A 72 -24.19 0.61 1.58
CA HIS A 72 -23.02 1.16 2.25
C HIS A 72 -23.36 1.82 3.60
N LEU A 73 -24.47 2.57 3.66
CA LEU A 73 -25.01 3.05 4.94
C LEU A 73 -25.27 1.91 5.92
N PHE A 74 -25.70 0.75 5.42
CA PHE A 74 -25.89 -0.43 6.26
C PHE A 74 -24.56 -1.04 6.75
N GLU A 75 -23.48 -0.94 5.99
CA GLU A 75 -22.15 -1.37 6.43
C GLU A 75 -21.63 -0.51 7.58
N HIS A 76 -21.76 0.82 7.49
CA HIS A 76 -21.38 1.71 8.60
C HIS A 76 -22.17 1.38 9.87
N LEU A 77 -23.50 1.16 9.72
CA LEU A 77 -24.37 0.72 10.82
C LEU A 77 -23.92 -0.60 11.47
N MET A 78 -23.35 -1.52 10.68
CA MET A 78 -22.81 -2.82 11.14
C MET A 78 -21.52 -2.70 11.97
N PHE A 79 -21.03 -1.49 12.25
CA PHE A 79 -19.99 -1.23 13.26
C PHE A 79 -20.50 -0.57 14.55
N ASN A 80 -21.78 -0.15 14.61
CA ASN A 80 -22.36 0.48 15.80
C ASN A 80 -22.88 -0.53 16.85
N GLY A 81 -22.62 -1.82 16.67
CA GLY A 81 -22.95 -2.89 17.61
C GLY A 81 -24.32 -3.56 17.38
N SER A 82 -24.70 -4.35 18.36
CA SER A 82 -25.85 -5.28 18.37
C SER A 82 -26.49 -5.35 19.77
N GLU A 83 -27.62 -6.02 19.93
CA GLU A 83 -28.43 -6.00 21.17
C GLU A 83 -27.66 -6.52 22.39
N ASN A 84 -26.75 -7.50 22.22
CA ASN A 84 -25.95 -8.04 23.32
C ASN A 84 -24.53 -7.46 23.38
N TYR A 85 -24.03 -6.85 22.29
CA TYR A 85 -22.82 -6.01 22.26
C TYR A 85 -23.12 -4.60 21.71
N ASN A 86 -23.68 -3.74 22.55
CA ASN A 86 -24.29 -2.48 22.11
C ASN A 86 -23.30 -1.30 21.92
N ASP A 87 -22.11 -1.56 21.35
CA ASP A 87 -20.95 -0.68 21.38
C ASP A 87 -20.15 -0.72 20.06
N GLU A 88 -19.04 0.04 19.96
CA GLU A 88 -18.20 0.06 18.76
C GLU A 88 -17.55 -1.30 18.50
N PHE A 89 -17.85 -1.87 17.33
CA PHE A 89 -17.63 -3.28 17.00
C PHE A 89 -16.17 -3.75 17.09
N PHE A 90 -15.17 -2.89 16.84
CA PHE A 90 -13.77 -3.30 16.74
C PHE A 90 -13.06 -3.49 18.10
N LYS A 91 -13.62 -2.99 19.21
CA LYS A 91 -12.92 -2.93 20.51
C LYS A 91 -12.63 -4.28 21.19
N PRO A 92 -13.42 -5.36 21.00
CA PRO A 92 -13.04 -6.69 21.44
C PRO A 92 -11.85 -7.25 20.66
N PHE A 93 -11.79 -6.91 19.36
CA PHE A 93 -10.78 -7.36 18.43
C PHE A 93 -9.43 -6.65 18.68
N GLU A 94 -9.43 -5.32 18.88
CA GLU A 94 -8.23 -4.60 19.36
C GLU A 94 -7.64 -5.28 20.61
N ARG A 95 -8.49 -5.58 21.60
CA ARG A 95 -8.09 -6.24 22.85
C ARG A 95 -8.00 -7.78 22.79
N VAL A 96 -7.73 -8.33 21.61
CA VAL A 96 -7.04 -9.64 21.46
C VAL A 96 -5.82 -9.57 20.53
N GLY A 97 -5.41 -8.37 20.08
CA GLY A 97 -4.36 -8.24 19.06
C GLY A 97 -4.82 -8.68 17.68
N ALA A 98 -6.11 -8.53 17.37
CA ALA A 98 -6.63 -8.83 16.04
C ALA A 98 -6.04 -7.86 15.00
N THR A 99 -5.95 -8.33 13.76
CA THR A 99 -5.33 -7.61 12.64
C THR A 99 -6.16 -7.76 11.37
N ASN A 100 -5.90 -6.94 10.36
CA ASN A 100 -6.65 -6.93 9.09
C ASN A 100 -8.18 -6.87 9.29
N MET A 101 -8.67 -6.15 10.31
CA MET A 101 -10.11 -6.01 10.58
C MET A 101 -10.72 -4.87 9.76
N ASN A 102 -11.80 -5.14 9.02
CA ASN A 102 -12.63 -4.10 8.37
C ASN A 102 -13.97 -4.69 7.86
N GLY A 103 -14.83 -3.84 7.28
CA GLY A 103 -15.81 -4.26 6.28
C GLY A 103 -15.64 -3.50 4.97
N THR A 104 -16.38 -3.89 3.94
CA THR A 104 -16.57 -3.11 2.70
C THR A 104 -17.85 -3.51 1.94
N THR A 105 -18.44 -2.55 1.24
CA THR A 105 -19.56 -2.73 0.30
C THR A 105 -19.15 -2.41 -1.13
N TYR A 106 -19.68 -3.17 -2.08
CA TYR A 106 -19.68 -2.81 -3.50
C TYR A 106 -20.98 -3.27 -4.16
N PHE A 107 -21.04 -3.28 -5.49
CA PHE A 107 -22.27 -3.56 -6.24
C PHE A 107 -23.03 -4.83 -5.83
N ASP A 108 -22.33 -5.94 -5.58
CA ASP A 108 -22.96 -7.24 -5.35
C ASP A 108 -22.83 -7.79 -3.93
N ARG A 109 -22.00 -7.16 -3.08
CA ARG A 109 -21.58 -7.68 -1.77
C ARG A 109 -21.43 -6.59 -0.73
N THR A 110 -21.71 -6.96 0.51
CA THR A 110 -21.19 -6.34 1.73
C THR A 110 -20.51 -7.45 2.52
N ASN A 111 -19.29 -7.21 3.00
CA ASN A 111 -18.57 -8.17 3.83
C ASN A 111 -17.87 -7.52 5.01
N TYR A 112 -17.52 -8.38 5.97
CA TYR A 112 -16.73 -8.06 7.15
C TYR A 112 -15.71 -9.17 7.37
N PHE A 113 -14.53 -8.79 7.85
CA PHE A 113 -13.41 -9.71 7.99
C PHE A 113 -12.44 -9.25 9.06
N GLU A 114 -11.79 -10.21 9.68
CA GLU A 114 -10.82 -10.01 10.75
C GLU A 114 -9.88 -11.22 10.87
N ASN A 115 -8.61 -10.98 11.22
CA ASN A 115 -7.68 -12.02 11.65
C ASN A 115 -7.56 -11.96 13.17
N VAL A 116 -7.88 -13.04 13.88
CA VAL A 116 -7.79 -13.13 15.35
C VAL A 116 -6.85 -14.28 15.77
N PRO A 117 -6.32 -14.29 17.00
CA PRO A 117 -5.67 -15.49 17.55
C PRO A 117 -6.61 -16.69 17.56
N ASN A 118 -6.09 -17.91 17.37
CA ASN A 118 -6.90 -19.14 17.39
C ASN A 118 -7.77 -19.27 18.68
N THR A 119 -7.24 -18.85 19.83
CA THR A 119 -7.93 -18.80 21.13
C THR A 119 -9.07 -17.78 21.22
N ALA A 120 -9.12 -16.81 20.31
CA ALA A 120 -10.17 -15.78 20.24
C ALA A 120 -11.31 -16.14 19.27
N LEU A 121 -11.26 -17.28 18.57
CA LEU A 121 -12.28 -17.72 17.62
C LEU A 121 -13.69 -17.75 18.22
N ASP A 122 -13.84 -18.26 19.45
CA ASP A 122 -15.15 -18.31 20.13
C ASP A 122 -15.71 -16.91 20.47
N MET A 123 -14.88 -15.86 20.48
CA MET A 123 -15.30 -14.47 20.65
C MET A 123 -15.65 -13.82 19.30
N ALA A 124 -14.82 -14.02 18.28
CA ALA A 124 -15.10 -13.55 16.91
C ALA A 124 -16.42 -14.13 16.36
N LEU A 125 -16.58 -15.46 16.43
CA LEU A 125 -17.83 -16.13 16.02
C LEU A 125 -19.05 -15.64 16.81
N TRP A 126 -18.88 -15.27 18.08
CA TRP A 126 -19.98 -14.71 18.88
C TRP A 126 -20.33 -13.29 18.42
N MET A 127 -19.34 -12.40 18.26
CA MET A 127 -19.53 -11.03 17.75
C MET A 127 -20.20 -11.01 16.38
N GLU A 128 -19.74 -11.85 15.45
CA GLU A 128 -20.34 -12.01 14.12
C GLU A 128 -21.76 -12.57 14.17
N SER A 129 -22.04 -13.50 15.09
CA SER A 129 -23.40 -14.05 15.27
C SER A 129 -24.37 -13.05 15.89
N ASP A 130 -23.93 -12.25 16.88
CA ASP A 130 -24.78 -11.24 17.52
C ASP A 130 -25.14 -10.12 16.52
N ARG A 131 -24.17 -9.76 15.66
CA ARG A 131 -24.41 -8.82 14.56
C ARG A 131 -25.31 -9.39 13.45
N MET A 132 -25.27 -10.70 13.16
CA MET A 132 -26.17 -11.32 12.19
C MET A 132 -27.60 -11.52 12.74
N GLY A 133 -27.74 -11.92 14.00
CA GLY A 133 -29.04 -12.30 14.59
C GLY A 133 -29.76 -11.17 15.33
N HIS A 134 -29.01 -10.26 15.96
CA HIS A 134 -29.48 -9.39 17.04
C HIS A 134 -29.13 -7.91 16.82
N MET A 135 -29.03 -7.46 15.58
CA MET A 135 -28.68 -6.07 15.29
C MET A 135 -29.83 -5.07 15.51
N LEU A 136 -31.08 -5.50 15.29
CA LEU A 136 -32.22 -4.59 15.07
C LEU A 136 -32.50 -3.63 16.23
N GLY A 137 -32.40 -4.11 17.47
CA GLY A 137 -32.59 -3.28 18.67
C GLY A 137 -31.43 -2.31 18.95
N ALA A 138 -30.26 -2.52 18.35
CA ALA A 138 -29.12 -1.60 18.41
C ALA A 138 -29.18 -0.51 17.31
N ILE A 139 -29.92 -0.73 16.22
CA ILE A 139 -30.20 0.30 15.22
C ILE A 139 -31.28 1.23 15.76
N THR A 140 -30.86 2.39 16.28
CA THR A 140 -31.73 3.50 16.67
C THR A 140 -31.79 4.58 15.58
N GLN A 141 -32.78 5.46 15.62
CA GLN A 141 -32.82 6.64 14.75
C GLN A 141 -31.59 7.54 14.96
N GLU A 142 -31.09 7.66 16.19
CA GLU A 142 -29.89 8.45 16.53
C GLU A 142 -28.62 7.91 15.87
N ARG A 143 -28.42 6.58 15.86
CA ARG A 143 -27.31 5.95 15.14
C ARG A 143 -27.46 6.04 13.63
N LEU A 144 -28.69 5.93 13.11
CA LEU A 144 -28.98 6.20 11.71
C LEU A 144 -28.66 7.67 11.35
N ASP A 145 -28.96 8.62 12.22
CA ASP A 145 -28.65 10.03 12.02
C ASP A 145 -27.13 10.29 12.05
N GLU A 146 -26.40 9.66 12.97
CA GLU A 146 -24.92 9.71 12.99
C GLU A 146 -24.32 9.10 11.71
N GLN A 147 -24.66 7.87 11.35
CA GLN A 147 -24.04 7.19 10.21
C GLN A 147 -24.44 7.80 8.87
N ARG A 148 -25.65 8.37 8.74
CA ARG A 148 -25.97 9.25 7.59
C ARG A 148 -25.02 10.44 7.55
N GLY A 149 -24.77 11.10 8.68
CA GLY A 149 -23.80 12.20 8.78
C GLY A 149 -22.37 11.78 8.40
N VAL A 150 -21.93 10.60 8.81
CA VAL A 150 -20.62 10.03 8.45
C VAL A 150 -20.54 9.75 6.95
N VAL A 151 -21.46 8.96 6.39
CA VAL A 151 -21.49 8.59 4.96
C VAL A 151 -21.69 9.80 4.05
N GLN A 152 -22.51 10.78 4.46
CA GLN A 152 -22.64 12.05 3.73
C GLN A 152 -21.36 12.90 3.78
N ASN A 153 -20.60 12.87 4.89
CA ASN A 153 -19.32 13.56 4.97
C ASN A 153 -18.24 12.82 4.15
N GLU A 154 -18.22 11.49 4.18
CA GLU A 154 -17.37 10.66 3.32
C GLU A 154 -17.65 10.94 1.85
N LYS A 155 -18.92 10.96 1.44
CA LYS A 155 -19.34 11.35 0.09
C LYS A 155 -18.83 12.75 -0.26
N ARG A 156 -18.99 13.74 0.63
CA ARG A 156 -18.42 15.09 0.41
C ARG A 156 -16.89 15.08 0.32
N GLN A 157 -16.19 14.21 1.04
CA GLN A 157 -14.73 14.12 0.97
C GLN A 157 -14.27 13.46 -0.34
N GLY A 158 -14.97 12.42 -0.80
CA GLY A 158 -14.74 11.76 -2.10
C GLY A 158 -15.07 12.66 -3.28
N ASP A 159 -16.27 13.27 -3.30
CA ASP A 159 -16.73 14.19 -4.35
C ASP A 159 -15.81 15.41 -4.51
N ASN A 160 -15.10 15.83 -3.44
CA ASN A 160 -14.11 16.92 -3.45
C ASN A 160 -12.65 16.46 -3.71
N GLN A 161 -12.38 15.18 -3.96
CA GLN A 161 -11.05 14.77 -4.42
C GLN A 161 -10.87 15.10 -5.91
N PRO A 162 -9.64 15.42 -6.36
CA PRO A 162 -9.33 15.48 -7.79
C PRO A 162 -9.71 14.17 -8.48
N TYR A 163 -10.50 14.27 -9.56
CA TYR A 163 -11.15 13.19 -10.30
C TYR A 163 -12.26 12.43 -9.54
N GLY A 164 -12.70 12.88 -8.36
CA GLY A 164 -13.66 12.17 -7.50
C GLY A 164 -15.02 11.90 -8.15
N MET A 165 -15.49 12.82 -9.00
CA MET A 165 -16.76 12.69 -9.72
C MET A 165 -16.73 11.65 -10.87
N VAL A 166 -15.56 11.13 -11.26
CA VAL A 166 -15.40 10.29 -12.47
C VAL A 166 -16.25 9.02 -12.42
N GLU A 167 -16.37 8.34 -11.28
CA GLU A 167 -17.15 7.09 -11.21
C GLU A 167 -18.60 7.31 -11.65
N TYR A 168 -19.26 8.38 -11.17
CA TYR A 168 -20.65 8.66 -11.47
C TYR A 168 -20.89 8.87 -12.97
N HIS A 169 -20.00 9.64 -13.61
CA HIS A 169 -20.03 9.88 -15.06
C HIS A 169 -19.74 8.61 -15.88
N LEU A 170 -18.87 7.71 -15.39
CA LEU A 170 -18.65 6.41 -16.03
C LEU A 170 -19.87 5.48 -15.89
N LEU A 171 -20.48 5.39 -14.71
CA LEU A 171 -21.65 4.53 -14.47
C LEU A 171 -22.88 4.99 -15.25
N GLU A 172 -23.24 6.28 -15.21
CA GLU A 172 -24.31 6.84 -16.06
C GLU A 172 -23.97 6.79 -17.55
N GLY A 173 -22.69 6.89 -17.90
CA GLY A 173 -22.20 6.81 -19.27
C GLY A 173 -22.33 5.42 -19.89
N ILE A 174 -22.15 4.37 -19.09
CA ILE A 174 -22.18 2.96 -19.52
C ILE A 174 -23.59 2.38 -19.39
N PHE A 175 -24.21 2.48 -18.21
CA PHE A 175 -25.43 1.73 -17.87
C PHE A 175 -26.73 2.52 -18.14
N PRO A 176 -27.84 1.86 -18.52
CA PRO A 176 -29.17 2.48 -18.58
C PRO A 176 -29.64 2.97 -17.20
N LYS A 177 -30.41 4.07 -17.13
CA LYS A 177 -30.85 4.73 -15.87
C LYS A 177 -31.76 3.91 -14.94
N ASP A 178 -32.08 2.67 -15.28
CA ASP A 178 -32.86 1.73 -14.49
C ASP A 178 -32.10 0.41 -14.24
N HIS A 179 -30.81 0.37 -14.61
CA HIS A 179 -29.91 -0.76 -14.40
C HIS A 179 -29.24 -0.67 -13.01
N PRO A 180 -29.15 -1.75 -12.21
CA PRO A 180 -28.68 -1.66 -10.82
C PRO A 180 -27.21 -1.24 -10.60
N TYR A 181 -26.39 -1.19 -11.66
CA TYR A 181 -25.04 -0.62 -11.63
C TYR A 181 -24.96 0.83 -12.17
N SER A 182 -26.10 1.51 -12.40
CA SER A 182 -26.13 2.88 -12.95
C SER A 182 -26.04 4.00 -11.90
N TRP A 183 -25.76 3.65 -10.66
CA TRP A 183 -25.49 4.57 -9.55
C TRP A 183 -24.34 4.00 -8.71
N SER A 184 -23.56 4.87 -8.06
CA SER A 184 -22.44 4.45 -7.22
C SER A 184 -22.90 3.89 -5.89
N THR A 185 -22.06 3.05 -5.29
CA THR A 185 -22.34 2.38 -4.00
C THR A 185 -22.47 3.35 -2.81
N ILE A 186 -21.91 4.56 -2.93
CA ILE A 186 -22.06 5.65 -1.96
C ILE A 186 -23.44 6.36 -2.05
N GLY A 187 -24.16 6.20 -3.17
CA GLY A 187 -25.52 6.73 -3.36
C GLY A 187 -25.63 8.24 -3.56
N SER A 188 -26.88 8.74 -3.47
CA SER A 188 -27.23 10.16 -3.58
C SER A 188 -27.46 10.79 -2.20
N MET A 189 -27.20 12.09 -2.08
CA MET A 189 -27.43 12.82 -0.81
C MET A 189 -28.92 12.85 -0.44
N GLU A 190 -29.81 12.99 -1.43
CA GLU A 190 -31.26 13.00 -1.26
C GLU A 190 -31.78 11.65 -0.75
N ASP A 191 -31.27 10.54 -1.31
CA ASP A 191 -31.65 9.20 -0.90
C ASP A 191 -31.15 8.89 0.52
N LEU A 192 -29.91 9.27 0.85
CA LEU A 192 -29.34 9.18 2.19
C LEU A 192 -30.14 10.02 3.19
N ASP A 193 -30.45 11.29 2.88
CA ASP A 193 -31.30 12.16 3.72
C ASP A 193 -32.70 11.55 3.94
N SER A 194 -33.25 10.84 2.95
CA SER A 194 -34.56 10.20 3.02
C SER A 194 -34.59 8.88 3.81
N ALA A 195 -33.43 8.29 4.12
CA ALA A 195 -33.33 6.97 4.74
C ALA A 195 -34.00 6.92 6.12
N SER A 196 -35.07 6.12 6.24
CA SER A 196 -35.85 5.97 7.46
C SER A 196 -35.45 4.72 8.26
N LEU A 197 -35.70 4.74 9.58
CA LEU A 197 -35.42 3.59 10.44
C LEU A 197 -36.19 2.32 10.01
N ASP A 198 -37.44 2.48 9.54
CA ASP A 198 -38.25 1.38 9.01
C ASP A 198 -37.64 0.77 7.74
N ASP A 199 -37.03 1.58 6.86
CA ASP A 199 -36.33 1.08 5.67
C ASP A 199 -35.07 0.31 6.07
N VAL A 200 -34.30 0.80 7.04
CA VAL A 200 -33.09 0.16 7.56
C VAL A 200 -33.43 -1.18 8.22
N HIS A 201 -34.45 -1.19 9.10
CA HIS A 201 -34.97 -2.42 9.70
C HIS A 201 -35.52 -3.41 8.67
N SER A 202 -36.11 -2.92 7.57
CA SER A 202 -36.60 -3.76 6.47
C SER A 202 -35.48 -4.32 5.60
N TRP A 203 -34.41 -3.55 5.38
CA TRP A 203 -33.22 -3.94 4.64
C TRP A 203 -32.49 -5.09 5.34
N PHE A 204 -32.25 -4.95 6.64
CA PHE A 204 -31.63 -6.00 7.47
C PHE A 204 -32.39 -7.33 7.36
N LYS A 205 -33.68 -7.31 7.73
CA LYS A 205 -34.57 -8.49 7.76
C LYS A 205 -34.65 -9.20 6.41
N LYS A 206 -34.45 -8.47 5.30
CA LYS A 206 -34.53 -8.99 3.93
C LYS A 206 -33.23 -9.61 3.42
N TYR A 207 -32.06 -9.13 3.86
CA TYR A 207 -30.79 -9.42 3.19
C TYR A 207 -29.68 -10.00 4.08
N TYR A 208 -29.74 -9.77 5.39
CA TYR A 208 -28.66 -10.13 6.34
C TYR A 208 -28.89 -11.45 7.09
N GLY A 209 -29.79 -12.30 6.59
CA GLY A 209 -30.03 -13.62 7.18
C GLY A 209 -29.02 -14.69 6.74
N PRO A 210 -28.84 -15.77 7.54
CA PRO A 210 -27.86 -16.82 7.32
C PRO A 210 -27.96 -17.49 5.94
N ASN A 211 -29.17 -17.69 5.44
CA ASN A 211 -29.45 -18.25 4.11
C ASN A 211 -29.05 -17.36 2.91
N ASN A 212 -28.68 -16.10 3.15
CA ASN A 212 -28.12 -15.19 2.13
C ASN A 212 -26.62 -14.88 2.39
N ALA A 213 -25.99 -15.58 3.34
CA ALA A 213 -24.61 -15.35 3.77
C ALA A 213 -23.70 -16.57 3.56
N VAL A 214 -22.39 -16.31 3.54
CA VAL A 214 -21.33 -17.32 3.57
C VAL A 214 -20.25 -16.87 4.54
N ILE A 215 -19.84 -17.75 5.45
CA ILE A 215 -18.73 -17.53 6.37
C ILE A 215 -17.54 -18.42 6.01
N VAL A 216 -16.36 -17.82 5.89
CA VAL A 216 -15.08 -18.52 5.68
C VAL A 216 -14.26 -18.42 6.94
N ILE A 217 -13.76 -19.55 7.44
CA ILE A 217 -12.87 -19.66 8.60
C ILE A 217 -11.57 -20.32 8.13
N ALA A 218 -10.42 -19.63 8.26
CA ALA A 218 -9.16 -20.10 7.68
C ALA A 218 -7.96 -19.86 8.61
N GLY A 219 -7.25 -20.91 9.00
CA GLY A 219 -6.08 -20.83 9.88
C GLY A 219 -5.90 -22.06 10.77
N ASP A 220 -5.32 -21.88 11.95
CA ASP A 220 -5.03 -22.95 12.91
C ASP A 220 -6.30 -23.40 13.66
N VAL A 221 -7.13 -24.19 12.98
CA VAL A 221 -8.44 -24.66 13.43
C VAL A 221 -8.78 -26.03 12.84
N ASN A 222 -9.52 -26.87 13.58
CA ASN A 222 -10.03 -28.13 13.05
C ASN A 222 -11.44 -27.99 12.43
N PRO A 223 -11.72 -28.52 11.21
CA PRO A 223 -13.00 -28.33 10.52
C PRO A 223 -14.26 -28.73 11.30
N GLU A 224 -14.27 -29.90 11.94
CA GLU A 224 -15.45 -30.37 12.69
C GLU A 224 -15.65 -29.54 13.98
N GLU A 225 -14.58 -29.16 14.68
CA GLU A 225 -14.69 -28.26 15.84
C GLU A 225 -15.24 -26.88 15.45
N VAL A 226 -14.80 -26.32 14.31
CA VAL A 226 -15.34 -25.08 13.75
C VAL A 226 -16.80 -25.25 13.37
N PHE A 227 -17.20 -26.36 12.74
CA PHE A 227 -18.59 -26.63 12.42
C PHE A 227 -19.47 -26.66 13.68
N GLN A 228 -19.04 -27.31 14.76
CA GLN A 228 -19.79 -27.31 16.02
C GLN A 228 -19.83 -25.91 16.69
N LYS A 229 -18.75 -25.12 16.62
CA LYS A 229 -18.74 -23.72 17.11
C LYS A 229 -19.69 -22.83 16.31
N VAL A 230 -19.62 -22.87 14.98
CA VAL A 230 -20.49 -22.07 14.09
C VAL A 230 -21.95 -22.52 14.24
N LYS A 231 -22.22 -23.82 14.37
CA LYS A 231 -23.56 -24.35 14.68
C LYS A 231 -24.08 -23.89 16.05
N LYS A 232 -23.21 -23.76 17.05
CA LYS A 232 -23.56 -23.23 18.39
C LYS A 232 -23.90 -21.73 18.35
N TYR A 233 -23.19 -20.93 17.57
CA TYR A 233 -23.34 -19.47 17.57
C TYR A 233 -24.33 -18.93 16.53
N PHE A 234 -24.42 -19.55 15.35
CA PHE A 234 -25.30 -19.08 14.26
C PHE A 234 -26.52 -19.97 14.03
N GLY A 235 -26.65 -21.10 14.74
CA GLY A 235 -27.63 -22.16 14.40
C GLY A 235 -29.08 -21.87 14.77
N ASP A 236 -29.33 -20.91 15.66
CA ASP A 236 -30.64 -20.44 16.10
C ASP A 236 -31.08 -19.14 15.41
N ILE A 237 -30.22 -18.52 14.60
CA ILE A 237 -30.56 -17.35 13.78
C ILE A 237 -31.56 -17.77 12.68
N GLU A 238 -32.73 -17.12 12.65
CA GLU A 238 -33.78 -17.37 11.66
C GLU A 238 -33.33 -16.93 10.23
N PRO A 239 -33.63 -17.70 9.18
CA PRO A 239 -33.34 -17.32 7.79
C PRO A 239 -34.14 -16.09 7.34
N SER A 240 -33.49 -15.21 6.57
CA SER A 240 -34.15 -14.09 5.89
C SER A 240 -35.12 -14.58 4.81
N PRO A 241 -36.14 -13.78 4.43
CA PRO A 241 -37.02 -14.10 3.31
C PRO A 241 -36.24 -14.33 2.01
N PRO A 242 -36.67 -15.24 1.11
CA PRO A 242 -35.95 -15.55 -0.12
C PRO A 242 -35.65 -14.32 -1.00
N VAL A 243 -34.37 -14.06 -1.23
CA VAL A 243 -33.89 -12.96 -2.07
C VAL A 243 -33.96 -13.35 -3.56
N ASN A 244 -34.66 -12.54 -4.36
CA ASN A 244 -34.69 -12.69 -5.81
C ASN A 244 -33.28 -12.43 -6.40
N LYS A 245 -32.74 -13.39 -7.16
CA LYS A 245 -31.44 -13.25 -7.84
C LYS A 245 -31.64 -12.84 -9.29
N LEU A 246 -31.08 -11.68 -9.67
CA LEU A 246 -30.86 -11.31 -11.07
C LEU A 246 -29.70 -12.16 -11.62
N LEU A 247 -29.80 -12.63 -12.86
CA LEU A 247 -28.88 -13.64 -13.42
C LEU A 247 -27.98 -13.13 -14.54
N ASP A 248 -28.47 -12.17 -15.33
CA ASP A 248 -27.73 -11.46 -16.39
C ASP A 248 -28.51 -10.17 -16.74
N TRP A 249 -27.80 -9.07 -16.94
CA TRP A 249 -28.30 -7.83 -17.55
C TRP A 249 -27.16 -7.14 -18.34
N THR A 250 -26.23 -7.93 -18.90
CA THR A 250 -24.94 -7.42 -19.33
C THR A 250 -25.04 -6.39 -20.46
N VAL A 251 -24.57 -5.17 -20.19
CA VAL A 251 -24.66 -4.02 -21.10
C VAL A 251 -23.52 -4.00 -22.12
N ARG A 252 -23.82 -3.59 -23.35
CA ARG A 252 -22.84 -3.18 -24.37
C ARG A 252 -23.29 -1.88 -25.04
N LEU A 253 -22.33 -1.03 -25.40
CA LEU A 253 -22.59 0.22 -26.13
C LEU A 253 -22.47 -0.05 -27.64
N ASP A 254 -23.50 0.32 -28.41
CA ASP A 254 -23.50 0.15 -29.87
C ASP A 254 -22.84 1.33 -30.62
N THR A 255 -22.71 2.49 -29.97
CA THR A 255 -22.08 3.70 -30.54
C THR A 255 -21.14 4.36 -29.53
N ASN A 256 -20.21 5.18 -30.02
CA ASN A 256 -19.35 5.99 -29.15
C ASN A 256 -20.15 7.16 -28.56
N LYS A 257 -20.07 7.32 -27.24
CA LYS A 257 -20.51 8.50 -26.48
C LYS A 257 -19.26 9.32 -26.09
N ARG A 258 -19.39 10.65 -25.97
CA ARG A 258 -18.34 11.54 -25.43
C ARG A 258 -18.93 12.53 -24.44
N GLU A 259 -18.21 12.77 -23.35
CA GLU A 259 -18.48 13.82 -22.37
C GLU A 259 -17.16 14.56 -22.02
N ILE A 260 -17.28 15.83 -21.62
CA ILE A 260 -16.18 16.62 -21.07
C ILE A 260 -16.67 17.28 -19.78
N ILE A 261 -15.97 17.04 -18.67
CA ILE A 261 -16.25 17.66 -17.36
C ILE A 261 -15.07 18.54 -16.94
N LYS A 262 -15.30 19.37 -15.91
CA LYS A 262 -14.27 20.22 -15.30
C LYS A 262 -14.20 19.98 -13.80
N ASP A 263 -12.98 19.97 -13.27
CA ASP A 263 -12.64 19.58 -11.91
C ASP A 263 -11.30 20.23 -11.50
N ASP A 264 -10.97 20.36 -10.21
CA ASP A 264 -9.72 20.96 -9.74
C ASP A 264 -8.54 19.96 -9.84
N VAL A 265 -8.22 19.62 -11.09
CA VAL A 265 -7.21 18.64 -11.46
C VAL A 265 -5.99 19.30 -12.11
N PRO A 266 -4.75 18.83 -11.86
CA PRO A 266 -3.54 19.44 -12.41
C PRO A 266 -3.26 19.08 -13.88
N GLN A 267 -3.94 18.07 -14.41
CA GLN A 267 -3.74 17.52 -15.76
C GLN A 267 -5.10 17.20 -16.39
N ILE A 268 -5.15 17.15 -17.73
CA ILE A 268 -6.30 16.56 -18.41
C ILE A 268 -6.19 15.04 -18.27
N ARG A 269 -7.24 14.36 -17.80
CA ARG A 269 -7.32 12.89 -17.81
C ARG A 269 -8.39 12.42 -18.78
N ILE A 270 -8.01 11.46 -19.62
CA ILE A 270 -8.89 10.81 -20.59
C ILE A 270 -9.26 9.45 -20.03
N HIS A 271 -10.54 9.10 -20.04
CA HIS A 271 -11.05 7.77 -19.72
C HIS A 271 -11.80 7.21 -20.94
N LYS A 272 -11.52 5.97 -21.31
CA LYS A 272 -12.23 5.24 -22.35
C LYS A 272 -12.81 3.97 -21.73
N ALA A 273 -14.13 3.82 -21.77
CA ALA A 273 -14.84 2.79 -21.02
C ALA A 273 -15.86 2.01 -21.87
N TRP A 274 -16.15 0.78 -21.46
CA TRP A 274 -17.07 -0.16 -22.10
C TRP A 274 -17.87 -0.90 -21.04
N GLY A 275 -19.09 -1.34 -21.40
CA GLY A 275 -19.76 -2.41 -20.65
C GLY A 275 -18.99 -3.73 -20.83
N GLY A 276 -18.87 -4.50 -19.75
CA GLY A 276 -18.02 -5.69 -19.65
C GLY A 276 -18.76 -6.96 -19.22
N PRO A 277 -18.10 -8.13 -19.25
CA PRO A 277 -18.67 -9.41 -18.86
C PRO A 277 -19.05 -9.48 -17.37
N ALA A 278 -20.04 -10.31 -17.05
CA ALA A 278 -20.28 -10.79 -15.70
C ALA A 278 -19.12 -11.69 -15.22
N PHE A 279 -18.89 -11.78 -13.91
CA PHE A 279 -17.81 -12.58 -13.31
C PHE A 279 -17.87 -14.08 -13.68
N ARG A 280 -19.05 -14.57 -14.07
CA ARG A 280 -19.28 -15.98 -14.47
C ARG A 280 -19.08 -16.26 -15.97
N ASP A 281 -18.89 -15.24 -16.80
CA ASP A 281 -18.43 -15.40 -18.19
C ASP A 281 -16.89 -15.42 -18.19
N LEU A 282 -16.27 -16.50 -18.69
CA LEU A 282 -14.81 -16.66 -18.73
C LEU A 282 -14.10 -15.59 -19.58
N ASP A 283 -14.86 -14.84 -20.38
CA ASP A 283 -14.40 -13.58 -20.97
C ASP A 283 -13.86 -12.57 -19.93
N SER A 284 -14.32 -12.62 -18.67
CA SER A 284 -13.82 -11.74 -17.59
C SER A 284 -12.39 -12.07 -17.20
N ASP A 285 -12.00 -13.35 -17.10
CA ASP A 285 -10.61 -13.78 -16.92
C ASP A 285 -9.75 -13.41 -18.13
N VAL A 286 -10.31 -13.56 -19.34
CA VAL A 286 -9.62 -13.21 -20.59
C VAL A 286 -9.47 -11.70 -20.77
N LEU A 287 -10.36 -10.88 -20.20
CA LEU A 287 -10.26 -9.42 -20.20
C LEU A 287 -9.13 -8.93 -19.28
N GLN A 288 -8.86 -9.61 -18.16
CA GLN A 288 -7.66 -9.35 -17.34
C GLN A 288 -6.36 -9.69 -18.10
N LEU A 289 -6.37 -10.72 -18.96
CA LEU A 289 -5.23 -10.99 -19.85
C LEU A 289 -5.06 -9.93 -20.95
N ILE A 290 -6.14 -9.30 -21.42
CA ILE A 290 -6.10 -8.18 -22.36
C ILE A 290 -5.53 -6.93 -21.66
N ASP A 291 -6.03 -6.63 -20.47
CA ASP A 291 -5.61 -5.53 -19.60
C ASP A 291 -4.10 -5.51 -19.38
N ILE A 292 -3.54 -6.64 -18.91
CA ILE A 292 -2.09 -6.75 -18.63
C ILE A 292 -1.22 -6.49 -19.87
N ILE A 293 -1.72 -6.82 -21.07
CA ILE A 293 -1.01 -6.61 -22.33
C ILE A 293 -1.16 -5.16 -22.82
N LEU A 294 -2.29 -4.51 -22.55
CA LEU A 294 -2.54 -3.13 -22.93
C LEU A 294 -1.86 -2.12 -22.00
N THR A 295 -1.99 -2.22 -20.68
CA THR A 295 -1.56 -1.16 -19.73
C THR A 295 -0.43 -1.59 -18.78
N SER A 296 -0.41 -2.83 -18.31
CA SER A 296 0.26 -3.17 -17.04
C SER A 296 1.80 -3.40 -17.09
N GLY A 297 2.58 -2.33 -17.23
CA GLY A 297 4.04 -2.28 -17.02
C GLY A 297 4.86 -1.70 -18.19
N LYS A 298 6.18 -1.52 -18.02
CA LYS A 298 7.11 -0.90 -19.02
C LYS A 298 6.98 -1.47 -20.45
N THR A 299 6.58 -2.75 -20.59
CA THR A 299 6.45 -3.47 -21.87
C THR A 299 5.01 -3.72 -22.33
N SER A 300 4.00 -3.10 -21.69
CA SER A 300 2.61 -3.07 -22.17
C SER A 300 2.46 -2.13 -23.37
N ARG A 301 1.45 -2.34 -24.22
CA ARG A 301 1.33 -1.60 -25.49
C ARG A 301 1.11 -0.10 -25.29
N LEU A 302 0.16 0.29 -24.45
CA LEU A 302 -0.19 1.68 -24.21
C LEU A 302 0.87 2.40 -23.37
N TYR A 303 1.49 1.75 -22.37
CA TYR A 303 2.59 2.39 -21.64
C TYR A 303 3.78 2.63 -22.57
N ASN A 304 4.14 1.61 -23.36
CA ASN A 304 5.26 1.70 -24.28
C ASN A 304 5.03 2.75 -25.39
N ARG A 305 3.79 2.94 -25.85
CA ARG A 305 3.38 4.01 -26.79
C ARG A 305 3.30 5.37 -26.11
N LEU A 306 2.34 5.57 -25.21
CA LEU A 306 1.94 6.89 -24.68
C LEU A 306 2.98 7.51 -23.74
N VAL A 307 3.60 6.70 -22.88
CA VAL A 307 4.48 7.17 -21.80
C VAL A 307 5.96 7.06 -22.17
N TYR A 308 6.39 5.92 -22.74
CA TYR A 308 7.82 5.68 -23.01
C TYR A 308 8.30 6.23 -24.37
N LYS A 309 7.64 5.88 -25.49
CA LYS A 309 8.03 6.32 -26.84
C LYS A 309 7.60 7.74 -27.18
N ASP A 310 6.30 8.00 -27.08
CA ASP A 310 5.71 9.26 -27.56
C ASP A 310 5.81 10.37 -26.51
N GLN A 311 5.89 9.99 -25.23
CA GLN A 311 6.04 10.88 -24.08
C GLN A 311 4.93 11.95 -24.00
N ILE A 312 3.72 11.59 -24.42
CA ILE A 312 2.51 12.44 -24.47
C ILE A 312 1.60 12.29 -23.24
N ALA A 313 1.77 11.20 -22.49
CA ALA A 313 1.13 10.96 -21.20
C ALA A 313 2.17 10.85 -20.07
N THR A 314 1.75 11.10 -18.83
CA THR A 314 2.54 10.76 -17.62
C THR A 314 2.33 9.32 -17.18
N ASP A 315 1.15 8.77 -17.44
CA ASP A 315 0.65 7.49 -16.95
C ASP A 315 -0.39 6.89 -17.91
N VAL A 316 -0.60 5.58 -17.78
CA VAL A 316 -1.75 4.89 -18.36
C VAL A 316 -2.05 3.67 -17.51
N ASP A 317 -3.29 3.60 -17.04
CA ASP A 317 -3.80 2.59 -16.13
C ASP A 317 -5.18 2.13 -16.61
N SER A 318 -5.75 1.14 -15.93
CA SER A 318 -7.03 0.55 -16.29
C SER A 318 -7.68 -0.15 -15.10
N TYR A 319 -8.98 -0.40 -15.22
CA TYR A 319 -9.79 -0.99 -14.18
C TYR A 319 -10.90 -1.86 -14.78
N GLN A 320 -11.15 -3.01 -14.17
CA GLN A 320 -12.21 -3.94 -14.53
C GLN A 320 -13.07 -4.23 -13.30
N PHE A 321 -14.37 -3.94 -13.39
CA PHE A 321 -15.38 -4.56 -12.54
C PHE A 321 -16.09 -5.66 -13.32
N ALA A 322 -16.22 -6.84 -12.72
CA ALA A 322 -17.06 -7.93 -13.20
C ALA A 322 -17.89 -8.44 -12.03
N GLY A 323 -19.21 -8.39 -12.18
CA GLY A 323 -20.18 -8.70 -11.13
C GLY A 323 -21.18 -9.78 -11.54
N ASP A 324 -22.25 -9.89 -10.76
CA ASP A 324 -23.34 -10.85 -10.94
C ASP A 324 -24.05 -10.72 -12.31
N ILE A 325 -24.39 -9.49 -12.72
CA ILE A 325 -25.30 -9.21 -13.87
C ILE A 325 -24.60 -8.56 -15.06
N GLY A 326 -23.27 -8.52 -15.05
CA GLY A 326 -22.44 -7.84 -16.06
C GLY A 326 -21.24 -7.19 -15.40
N GLY A 327 -20.61 -6.25 -16.08
CA GLY A 327 -19.49 -5.50 -15.54
C GLY A 327 -19.21 -4.24 -16.34
N PHE A 328 -18.06 -3.62 -16.08
CA PHE A 328 -17.49 -2.58 -16.91
C PHE A 328 -15.97 -2.65 -16.93
N TYR A 329 -15.38 -2.09 -17.97
CA TYR A 329 -13.94 -1.96 -18.13
C TYR A 329 -13.61 -0.55 -18.59
N TYR A 330 -12.56 0.06 -18.05
CA TYR A 330 -12.04 1.31 -18.57
C TYR A 330 -10.51 1.38 -18.56
N ILE A 331 -9.99 2.16 -19.50
CA ILE A 331 -8.58 2.56 -19.59
C ILE A 331 -8.54 4.07 -19.34
N GLN A 332 -7.60 4.53 -18.52
CA GLN A 332 -7.36 5.94 -18.23
C GLN A 332 -5.92 6.34 -18.58
N SER A 333 -5.71 7.60 -18.95
CA SER A 333 -4.37 8.16 -19.12
C SER A 333 -4.37 9.66 -18.83
N SER A 334 -3.45 10.11 -17.97
CA SER A 334 -3.26 11.53 -17.69
C SER A 334 -2.28 12.15 -18.69
N VAL A 335 -2.72 13.21 -19.35
CA VAL A 335 -1.96 13.93 -20.39
C VAL A 335 -0.82 14.71 -19.74
N GLN A 336 0.33 14.79 -20.40
CA GLN A 336 1.45 15.64 -19.94
C GLN A 336 0.99 17.07 -19.63
N PRO A 337 1.60 17.79 -18.67
CA PRO A 337 1.27 19.18 -18.38
C PRO A 337 1.38 20.06 -19.63
N ASN A 338 0.29 20.77 -19.98
CA ASN A 338 0.12 21.54 -21.22
C ASN A 338 0.17 20.70 -22.54
N GLY A 339 0.13 19.37 -22.44
CA GLY A 339 0.16 18.44 -23.57
C GLY A 339 -1.14 18.37 -24.38
N ASN A 340 -1.04 17.83 -25.59
CA ASN A 340 -2.19 17.69 -26.48
C ASN A 340 -3.02 16.44 -26.16
N HIS A 341 -4.14 16.63 -25.47
CA HIS A 341 -5.08 15.55 -25.13
C HIS A 341 -5.64 14.81 -26.37
N GLU A 342 -5.80 15.47 -27.51
CA GLU A 342 -6.23 14.81 -28.75
C GLU A 342 -5.14 13.88 -29.32
N ALA A 343 -3.86 14.15 -29.07
CA ALA A 343 -2.77 13.24 -29.45
C ALA A 343 -2.78 11.96 -28.59
N VAL A 344 -3.01 12.08 -27.28
CA VAL A 344 -3.15 10.93 -26.37
C VAL A 344 -4.37 10.10 -26.74
N LYS A 345 -5.52 10.74 -27.02
CA LYS A 345 -6.72 10.07 -27.53
C LYS A 345 -6.47 9.32 -28.83
N LEU A 346 -5.78 9.93 -29.80
CA LEU A 346 -5.44 9.30 -31.08
C LEU A 346 -4.55 8.08 -30.87
N ALA A 347 -3.41 8.24 -30.20
CA ALA A 347 -2.45 7.15 -29.98
C ALA A 347 -3.02 6.00 -29.12
N MET A 348 -3.93 6.30 -28.19
CA MET A 348 -4.65 5.27 -27.42
C MET A 348 -5.65 4.49 -28.29
N ASN A 349 -6.45 5.16 -29.12
CA ASN A 349 -7.36 4.47 -30.04
C ASN A 349 -6.57 3.63 -31.06
N GLU A 350 -5.52 4.19 -31.67
CA GLU A 350 -4.63 3.48 -32.61
C GLU A 350 -4.11 2.16 -32.03
N GLU A 351 -3.66 2.14 -30.77
CA GLU A 351 -3.04 0.96 -30.18
C GLU A 351 -4.08 -0.09 -29.77
N ILE A 352 -5.27 0.34 -29.36
CA ILE A 352 -6.42 -0.54 -29.15
C ILE A 352 -6.87 -1.15 -30.49
N GLU A 353 -6.89 -0.36 -31.56
CA GLU A 353 -7.19 -0.83 -32.93
C GLU A 353 -6.12 -1.83 -33.42
N ARG A 354 -4.82 -1.54 -33.26
CA ARG A 354 -3.73 -2.50 -33.52
C ARG A 354 -3.89 -3.81 -32.73
N PHE A 355 -4.29 -3.73 -31.47
CA PHE A 355 -4.57 -4.92 -30.66
C PHE A 355 -5.82 -5.69 -31.13
N LEU A 356 -6.85 -4.98 -31.61
CA LEU A 356 -8.02 -5.58 -32.23
C LEU A 356 -7.74 -6.14 -33.63
N GLU A 357 -6.74 -5.68 -34.37
CA GLU A 357 -6.35 -6.31 -35.63
C GLU A 357 -5.49 -7.56 -35.40
N ASP A 358 -4.31 -7.38 -34.79
CA ASP A 358 -3.26 -8.42 -34.66
C ASP A 358 -3.48 -9.39 -33.48
N GLY A 359 -4.10 -8.92 -32.40
CA GLY A 359 -4.11 -9.62 -31.11
C GLY A 359 -2.75 -9.67 -30.41
N PRO A 360 -2.63 -10.43 -29.31
CA PRO A 360 -1.39 -10.55 -28.54
C PRO A 360 -0.38 -11.45 -29.24
N THR A 361 0.90 -11.08 -29.17
CA THR A 361 2.03 -11.95 -29.52
C THR A 361 2.19 -13.07 -28.50
N LYS A 362 2.97 -14.11 -28.86
CA LYS A 362 3.30 -15.22 -27.95
C LYS A 362 4.11 -14.76 -26.72
N ALA A 363 4.94 -13.72 -26.86
CA ALA A 363 5.72 -13.17 -25.76
C ALA A 363 4.81 -12.44 -24.75
N GLU A 364 3.95 -11.54 -25.23
CA GLU A 364 2.96 -10.82 -24.40
C GLU A 364 2.07 -11.80 -23.62
N LEU A 365 1.50 -12.80 -24.30
CA LEU A 365 0.66 -13.82 -23.67
C LEU A 365 1.41 -14.60 -22.57
N ARG A 366 2.67 -14.98 -22.82
CA ARG A 366 3.48 -15.72 -21.84
C ARG A 366 3.79 -14.86 -20.60
N ARG A 367 4.17 -13.58 -20.79
CA ARG A 367 4.38 -12.63 -19.70
C ARG A 367 3.11 -12.38 -18.89
N ALA A 368 1.96 -12.23 -19.54
CA ALA A 368 0.69 -11.97 -18.87
C ALA A 368 0.27 -13.13 -17.95
N LYS A 369 0.40 -14.39 -18.40
CA LYS A 369 0.16 -15.57 -17.56
C LYS A 369 1.13 -15.66 -16.38
N MET A 370 2.44 -15.53 -16.63
CA MET A 370 3.45 -15.59 -15.57
C MET A 370 3.23 -14.49 -14.52
N LYS A 371 2.83 -13.28 -14.93
CA LYS A 371 2.47 -12.19 -14.02
C LYS A 371 1.32 -12.61 -13.10
N LEU A 372 0.18 -13.07 -13.65
CA LEU A 372 -0.98 -13.51 -12.87
C LEU A 372 -0.64 -14.63 -11.87
N THR A 373 0.01 -15.70 -12.34
CA THR A 373 0.41 -16.83 -11.47
C THR A 373 1.35 -16.38 -10.36
N SER A 374 2.36 -15.56 -10.67
CA SER A 374 3.34 -15.11 -9.67
C SER A 374 2.79 -14.05 -8.69
N SER A 375 1.74 -13.30 -9.07
CA SER A 375 1.01 -12.42 -8.14
C SER A 375 0.17 -13.24 -7.15
N PHE A 376 -0.54 -14.26 -7.63
CA PHE A 376 -1.35 -15.14 -6.78
C PHE A 376 -0.51 -15.90 -5.76
N ILE A 377 0.61 -16.51 -6.17
CA ILE A 377 1.54 -17.22 -5.27
C ILE A 377 2.00 -16.31 -4.11
N ARG A 378 2.23 -15.01 -4.36
CA ARG A 378 2.61 -14.03 -3.33
C ARG A 378 1.43 -13.58 -2.45
N GLY A 379 0.21 -13.55 -2.99
CA GLY A 379 -1.01 -13.32 -2.20
C GLY A 379 -1.23 -14.36 -1.11
N LEU A 380 -0.89 -15.63 -1.37
CA LEU A 380 -1.05 -16.76 -0.44
C LEU A 380 -0.18 -16.70 0.82
N GLU A 381 0.85 -15.83 0.89
CA GLU A 381 1.57 -15.56 2.14
C GLU A 381 0.61 -15.05 3.22
N LYS A 382 -0.26 -14.09 2.86
CA LYS A 382 -1.20 -13.45 3.77
C LYS A 382 -2.42 -14.31 4.06
N VAL A 383 -2.85 -14.31 5.31
CA VAL A 383 -4.14 -14.87 5.72
C VAL A 383 -5.28 -13.90 5.41
N GLY A 384 -5.05 -12.58 5.56
CA GLY A 384 -6.08 -11.54 5.38
C GLY A 384 -5.65 -10.28 4.63
N GLY A 385 -6.57 -9.31 4.53
CA GLY A 385 -6.41 -8.06 3.78
C GLY A 385 -6.44 -8.25 2.26
N PHE A 386 -6.36 -7.14 1.51
CA PHE A 386 -6.46 -7.13 0.04
C PHE A 386 -5.51 -8.14 -0.62
N GLY A 387 -6.08 -9.06 -1.39
CA GLY A 387 -5.38 -10.13 -2.11
C GLY A 387 -4.82 -11.26 -1.24
N GLY A 388 -5.16 -11.33 0.05
CA GLY A 388 -4.83 -12.45 0.93
C GLY A 388 -5.80 -13.64 0.81
N LYS A 389 -5.51 -14.74 1.50
CA LYS A 389 -6.34 -15.98 1.46
C LYS A 389 -7.83 -15.70 1.72
N SER A 390 -8.17 -14.95 2.77
CA SER A 390 -9.57 -14.72 3.15
C SER A 390 -10.34 -13.89 2.12
N ASP A 391 -9.71 -12.87 1.52
CA ASP A 391 -10.28 -12.02 0.46
C ASP A 391 -10.52 -12.85 -0.81
N ILE A 392 -9.54 -13.64 -1.24
CA ILE A 392 -9.65 -14.53 -2.42
C ILE A 392 -10.78 -15.55 -2.25
N LEU A 393 -10.80 -16.31 -1.14
CA LEU A 393 -11.78 -17.38 -0.93
C LEU A 393 -13.21 -16.84 -0.90
N ALA A 394 -13.43 -15.73 -0.21
CA ALA A 394 -14.76 -15.19 0.00
C ALA A 394 -15.27 -14.36 -1.20
N GLN A 395 -14.36 -13.73 -1.97
CA GLN A 395 -14.64 -13.19 -3.30
C GLN A 395 -15.20 -14.27 -4.23
N ASN A 396 -14.51 -15.41 -4.32
CA ASN A 396 -14.99 -16.53 -5.13
C ASN A 396 -16.31 -17.09 -4.58
N ALA A 397 -16.45 -17.20 -3.25
CA ALA A 397 -17.65 -17.71 -2.60
C ALA A 397 -18.93 -16.89 -2.93
N VAL A 398 -18.84 -15.57 -3.03
CA VAL A 398 -20.01 -14.72 -3.33
C VAL A 398 -20.24 -14.51 -4.82
N TYR A 399 -19.24 -14.09 -5.60
CA TYR A 399 -19.46 -13.83 -7.02
C TYR A 399 -19.80 -15.12 -7.80
N THR A 400 -19.41 -16.31 -7.32
CA THR A 400 -19.64 -17.57 -8.05
C THR A 400 -20.51 -18.58 -7.29
N GLY A 401 -20.64 -18.44 -5.97
CA GLY A 401 -21.20 -19.49 -5.11
C GLY A 401 -20.19 -20.58 -4.72
N ASP A 402 -18.97 -20.55 -5.23
CA ASP A 402 -17.95 -21.60 -5.08
C ASP A 402 -16.61 -20.97 -4.63
N PRO A 403 -16.15 -21.15 -3.38
CA PRO A 403 -14.88 -20.60 -2.91
C PRO A 403 -13.66 -21.16 -3.66
N GLY A 404 -13.79 -22.35 -4.26
CA GLY A 404 -12.78 -23.00 -5.07
C GLY A 404 -12.75 -22.53 -6.52
N TYR A 405 -13.62 -21.59 -6.93
CA TYR A 405 -13.76 -21.20 -8.34
C TYR A 405 -12.47 -20.62 -8.94
N TYR A 406 -11.58 -20.02 -8.14
CA TYR A 406 -10.27 -19.55 -8.60
C TYR A 406 -9.48 -20.64 -9.34
N LYS A 407 -9.64 -21.92 -8.98
CA LYS A 407 -9.03 -23.06 -9.70
C LYS A 407 -9.48 -23.15 -11.16
N LYS A 408 -10.74 -22.79 -11.45
CA LYS A 408 -11.33 -22.77 -12.80
C LYS A 408 -10.82 -21.56 -13.59
N SER A 409 -10.79 -20.37 -12.99
CA SER A 409 -10.16 -19.18 -13.58
C SER A 409 -8.68 -19.42 -13.91
N PHE A 410 -7.91 -20.05 -13.01
CA PHE A 410 -6.52 -20.43 -13.29
C PHE A 410 -6.41 -21.39 -14.48
N SER A 411 -7.24 -22.44 -14.53
CA SER A 411 -7.25 -23.36 -15.68
C SER A 411 -7.66 -22.65 -16.98
N ALA A 412 -8.57 -21.68 -16.94
CA ALA A 412 -8.92 -20.84 -18.10
C ALA A 412 -7.74 -19.96 -18.55
N ILE A 413 -7.04 -19.32 -17.61
CA ILE A 413 -5.82 -18.51 -17.85
C ILE A 413 -4.72 -19.38 -18.47
N GLU A 414 -4.45 -20.58 -17.93
CA GLU A 414 -3.46 -21.53 -18.46
C GLU A 414 -3.81 -22.01 -19.88
N ASN A 415 -5.08 -22.28 -20.16
CA ASN A 415 -5.54 -22.74 -21.48
C ASN A 415 -5.79 -21.61 -22.49
N ALA A 416 -5.79 -20.34 -22.07
CA ALA A 416 -6.04 -19.20 -22.97
C ALA A 416 -5.05 -19.13 -24.15
N THR A 417 -5.55 -18.84 -25.35
CA THR A 417 -4.76 -18.76 -26.58
C THR A 417 -4.81 -17.36 -27.19
N GLN A 418 -3.86 -17.03 -28.07
CA GLN A 418 -3.88 -15.76 -28.84
C GLN A 418 -5.23 -15.57 -29.56
N LYS A 419 -5.83 -16.67 -30.07
CA LYS A 419 -7.11 -16.66 -30.79
C LYS A 419 -8.31 -16.42 -29.86
N SER A 420 -8.34 -16.99 -28.66
CA SER A 420 -9.43 -16.73 -27.70
C SER A 420 -9.36 -15.29 -27.19
N ILE A 421 -8.17 -14.79 -26.86
CA ILE A 421 -7.96 -13.39 -26.43
C ILE A 421 -8.43 -12.40 -27.51
N LEU A 422 -8.02 -12.59 -28.76
CA LEU A 422 -8.47 -11.72 -29.87
C LEU A 422 -9.99 -11.80 -30.11
N SER A 423 -10.62 -12.94 -29.81
CA SER A 423 -12.09 -13.09 -29.89
C SER A 423 -12.82 -12.32 -28.79
N VAL A 424 -12.30 -12.34 -27.56
CA VAL A 424 -12.86 -11.60 -26.41
C VAL A 424 -12.64 -10.10 -26.58
N ALA A 425 -11.46 -9.68 -27.03
CA ALA A 425 -11.18 -8.28 -27.37
C ALA A 425 -12.20 -7.73 -28.38
N LYS A 426 -12.50 -8.49 -29.44
CA LYS A 426 -13.53 -8.14 -30.44
C LYS A 426 -14.96 -8.17 -29.89
N LYS A 427 -15.26 -9.01 -28.88
CA LYS A 427 -16.60 -9.12 -28.25
C LYS A 427 -16.93 -7.91 -27.37
N TRP A 428 -15.93 -7.28 -26.73
CA TRP A 428 -16.14 -6.18 -25.76
C TRP A 428 -15.56 -4.83 -26.20
N LEU A 429 -14.29 -4.78 -26.62
CA LEU A 429 -13.61 -3.52 -26.95
C LEU A 429 -13.90 -3.04 -28.37
N GLY A 430 -14.17 -3.97 -29.30
CA GLY A 430 -14.47 -3.72 -30.72
C GLY A 430 -15.88 -3.16 -31.01
N LYS A 431 -16.49 -2.46 -30.06
CA LYS A 431 -17.82 -1.84 -30.14
C LYS A 431 -17.78 -0.38 -29.68
N GLY A 432 -18.95 0.24 -29.45
CA GLY A 432 -19.04 1.58 -28.89
C GLY A 432 -18.39 1.68 -27.51
N SER A 433 -17.90 2.87 -27.19
CA SER A 433 -17.26 3.21 -25.91
C SER A 433 -17.83 4.50 -25.33
N TYR A 434 -17.80 4.63 -24.01
CA TYR A 434 -17.90 5.92 -23.33
C TYR A 434 -16.52 6.57 -23.32
N ASN A 435 -16.44 7.89 -23.56
CA ASN A 435 -15.18 8.62 -23.64
C ASN A 435 -15.33 9.90 -22.80
N LEU A 436 -14.70 9.95 -21.63
CA LEU A 436 -14.81 11.03 -20.66
C LEU A 436 -13.48 11.78 -20.53
N GLU A 437 -13.54 13.11 -20.64
CA GLU A 437 -12.38 13.99 -20.49
C GLU A 437 -12.57 14.92 -19.29
N VAL A 438 -11.60 14.95 -18.37
CA VAL A 438 -11.63 15.78 -17.16
C VAL A 438 -10.61 16.91 -17.31
N HIS A 439 -11.02 18.18 -17.14
CA HIS A 439 -10.19 19.37 -17.37
C HIS A 439 -10.06 20.28 -16.11
N PRO A 440 -8.96 21.02 -15.92
CA PRO A 440 -8.69 21.84 -14.72
C PRO A 440 -9.71 22.95 -14.35
N SER A 441 -9.81 23.27 -13.06
CA SER A 441 -10.61 24.35 -12.42
C SER A 441 -10.04 24.75 -11.02
N GLN A 442 -10.83 25.27 -10.05
CA GLN A 442 -10.36 25.76 -8.73
C GLN A 442 -11.42 25.73 -7.57
N LYS A 443 -11.17 24.97 -6.46
CA LYS A 443 -11.37 25.20 -4.97
C LYS A 443 -12.68 25.81 -4.37
N LEU A 444 -13.14 25.59 -3.10
CA LEU A 444 -12.94 24.71 -1.89
C LEU A 444 -14.09 25.08 -0.86
N SER A 445 -14.32 24.58 0.38
CA SER A 445 -13.77 23.56 1.34
C SER A 445 -14.90 22.89 2.18
N SER A 446 -14.77 22.64 3.51
CA SER A 446 -15.78 21.91 4.36
C SER A 446 -15.66 22.10 5.91
N ILE A 447 -16.34 21.22 6.70
CA ILE A 447 -16.43 21.07 8.20
C ILE A 447 -17.52 21.94 8.90
N GLY A 448 -18.30 21.49 9.92
CA GLY A 448 -18.61 20.12 10.43
C GLY A 448 -18.56 19.91 11.98
N SER A 449 -19.65 19.44 12.63
CA SER A 449 -19.62 18.81 14.00
C SER A 449 -20.87 17.94 14.31
N GLY A 450 -20.76 16.99 15.27
CA GLY A 450 -21.75 15.92 15.56
C GLY A 450 -21.84 15.44 17.03
N ALA A 451 -22.12 14.14 17.27
CA ALA A 451 -22.63 13.56 18.54
C ALA A 451 -21.62 12.76 19.42
N ASP A 452 -22.12 12.18 20.54
CA ASP A 452 -21.44 11.49 21.66
C ASP A 452 -22.20 10.17 22.02
N ARG A 453 -21.69 8.93 22.11
CA ARG A 453 -20.34 8.29 22.34
C ARG A 453 -19.94 7.92 23.79
N SER A 454 -20.91 7.67 24.68
CA SER A 454 -20.69 7.73 26.13
C SER A 454 -20.10 6.53 26.91
N SER A 455 -19.81 5.33 26.36
CA SER A 455 -18.94 4.30 27.00
C SER A 455 -18.51 3.15 26.05
N VAL A 456 -17.72 2.17 26.56
CA VAL A 456 -16.92 1.15 25.81
C VAL A 456 -16.67 -0.17 26.62
N PRO A 457 -16.55 -1.40 26.03
CA PRO A 457 -16.54 -2.71 26.77
C PRO A 457 -15.28 -3.61 26.60
N GLU A 458 -14.93 -4.33 27.69
CA GLU A 458 -13.72 -5.13 28.06
C GLU A 458 -13.24 -6.40 27.26
N THR A 459 -11.94 -6.70 27.17
CA THR A 459 -11.35 -8.04 26.81
C THR A 459 -10.03 -8.31 27.56
N LYS A 460 -9.55 -9.58 27.64
CA LYS A 460 -8.71 -10.03 28.79
C LYS A 460 -7.53 -11.02 28.53
N THR A 461 -7.28 -11.53 27.33
CA THR A 461 -6.25 -12.58 27.09
C THR A 461 -5.67 -12.52 25.68
N PHE A 462 -4.39 -12.88 25.52
CA PHE A 462 -3.59 -12.66 24.31
C PHE A 462 -2.59 -13.81 24.03
N PRO A 463 -2.19 -14.05 22.76
CA PRO A 463 -1.14 -15.00 22.40
C PRO A 463 0.28 -14.39 22.53
N GLU A 464 1.30 -15.21 22.30
CA GLU A 464 2.70 -14.77 22.15
C GLU A 464 3.25 -15.18 20.77
N SER A 465 4.34 -14.55 20.33
CA SER A 465 4.94 -14.76 19.00
C SER A 465 6.47 -14.66 19.10
N GLU A 466 7.16 -15.57 18.41
CA GLU A 466 8.62 -15.65 18.37
C GLU A 466 9.13 -15.19 17.00
N PHE A 467 10.29 -14.53 16.98
CA PHE A 467 10.96 -14.14 15.73
C PHE A 467 11.77 -15.31 15.15
N ILE A 468 11.82 -15.42 13.83
CA ILE A 468 12.48 -16.51 13.11
C ILE A 468 14.01 -16.51 13.35
N GLU A 469 14.59 -17.71 13.55
CA GLU A 469 16.03 -17.88 13.61
C GLU A 469 16.70 -17.59 12.26
N PHE A 470 17.96 -17.13 12.28
CA PHE A 470 18.73 -16.85 11.06
C PHE A 470 20.21 -17.17 11.21
N GLU A 471 20.83 -17.61 10.12
CA GLU A 471 22.26 -17.88 10.01
C GLU A 471 23.03 -16.66 9.47
N ARG A 472 24.22 -16.38 10.02
CA ARG A 472 25.21 -15.46 9.43
C ARG A 472 26.39 -16.24 8.86
N ASP A 473 26.78 -15.93 7.63
CA ASP A 473 27.99 -16.46 6.97
C ASP A 473 28.57 -15.37 6.04
N ARG A 474 29.67 -15.66 5.34
CA ARG A 474 30.33 -14.74 4.40
C ARG A 474 30.78 -15.47 3.14
N LEU A 475 30.65 -14.83 1.99
CA LEU A 475 31.23 -15.31 0.73
C LEU A 475 32.75 -15.15 0.73
N SER A 476 33.42 -15.91 -0.14
CA SER A 476 34.87 -15.85 -0.38
C SER A 476 35.41 -14.45 -0.73
N ASN A 477 34.56 -13.55 -1.26
CA ASN A 477 34.90 -12.18 -1.63
C ASN A 477 34.69 -11.13 -0.50
N GLY A 478 34.12 -11.53 0.64
CA GLY A 478 33.83 -10.67 1.79
C GLY A 478 32.36 -10.30 2.00
N LEU A 479 31.46 -10.58 1.05
CA LEU A 479 30.03 -10.27 1.16
C LEU A 479 29.39 -11.03 2.32
N GLU A 480 28.74 -10.31 3.24
CA GLU A 480 27.99 -10.93 4.33
C GLU A 480 26.68 -11.54 3.84
N LEU A 481 26.35 -12.72 4.33
CA LEU A 481 25.07 -13.40 4.11
C LEU A 481 24.31 -13.48 5.44
N ILE A 482 23.02 -13.16 5.39
CA ILE A 482 22.07 -13.40 6.48
C ILE A 482 20.92 -14.21 5.89
N VAL A 483 20.67 -15.43 6.39
CA VAL A 483 19.67 -16.35 5.83
C VAL A 483 18.65 -16.76 6.89
N ALA A 484 17.36 -16.54 6.63
CA ALA A 484 16.25 -17.04 7.44
C ALA A 484 15.37 -17.98 6.59
N GLU A 485 15.33 -19.27 6.94
CA GLU A 485 14.71 -20.33 6.13
C GLU A 485 13.20 -20.47 6.47
N GLN A 486 12.33 -19.96 5.58
CA GLN A 486 10.88 -19.90 5.78
C GLN A 486 10.12 -20.58 4.64
N LYS A 487 9.47 -21.71 4.92
CA LYS A 487 8.92 -22.64 3.90
C LYS A 487 7.47 -22.37 3.51
N ASN A 488 6.92 -21.21 3.87
CA ASN A 488 5.49 -20.91 3.80
C ASN A 488 4.99 -20.68 2.36
N ALA A 489 5.89 -20.39 1.42
CA ALA A 489 5.62 -20.26 -0.01
C ALA A 489 6.88 -20.64 -0.82
N PRO A 490 6.76 -21.11 -2.08
CA PRO A 490 7.89 -21.53 -2.91
C PRO A 490 8.63 -20.33 -3.54
N ILE A 491 8.97 -19.33 -2.72
CA ILE A 491 9.63 -18.09 -3.11
C ILE A 491 10.87 -17.85 -2.25
N VAL A 492 11.81 -17.06 -2.79
CA VAL A 492 12.98 -16.57 -2.06
C VAL A 492 13.12 -15.07 -2.29
N SER A 493 13.18 -14.31 -1.21
CA SER A 493 13.38 -12.87 -1.21
C SER A 493 14.83 -12.54 -0.83
N PHE A 494 15.41 -11.62 -1.57
CA PHE A 494 16.77 -11.11 -1.42
C PHE A 494 16.72 -9.60 -1.23
N ASN A 495 17.53 -9.09 -0.29
CA ASN A 495 17.78 -7.67 -0.11
C ASN A 495 19.29 -7.45 0.05
N LEU A 496 19.94 -6.95 -1.01
CA LEU A 496 21.32 -6.50 -0.94
C LEU A 496 21.31 -5.08 -0.37
N LEU A 497 21.67 -4.95 0.90
CA LEU A 497 21.93 -3.67 1.55
C LEU A 497 23.38 -3.25 1.24
N LEU A 498 23.55 -2.07 0.66
CA LEU A 498 24.82 -1.36 0.47
C LEU A 498 24.88 -0.22 1.49
N ASP A 499 26.02 0.00 2.16
CA ASP A 499 26.23 1.17 3.03
C ASP A 499 26.52 2.44 2.19
N ALA A 500 25.54 2.79 1.36
CA ALA A 500 25.63 3.78 0.29
C ALA A 500 24.24 4.37 -0.04
N GLY A 501 23.49 4.77 0.99
CA GLY A 501 22.32 5.65 0.84
C GLY A 501 22.73 7.08 0.47
N TYR A 502 21.77 8.00 0.33
CA TYR A 502 22.05 9.34 -0.16
C TYR A 502 22.96 10.18 0.73
N ALA A 503 23.18 9.82 1.99
CA ALA A 503 24.25 10.40 2.83
C ALA A 503 25.67 10.24 2.22
N SER A 504 25.85 9.28 1.31
CA SER A 504 27.10 9.08 0.56
C SER A 504 27.29 10.07 -0.60
N ASP A 505 26.26 10.83 -1.00
CA ASP A 505 26.37 11.88 -2.01
C ASP A 505 27.22 13.08 -1.56
N GLN A 506 27.65 13.11 -0.29
CA GLN A 506 28.76 13.93 0.19
C GLN A 506 30.05 13.78 -0.65
N PHE A 507 30.20 12.66 -1.39
CA PHE A 507 31.34 12.38 -2.27
C PHE A 507 30.99 12.46 -3.78
N SER A 508 29.88 13.11 -4.13
CA SER A 508 29.37 13.31 -5.50
C SER A 508 28.43 14.55 -5.56
N GLU A 509 27.61 14.68 -6.59
CA GLU A 509 26.55 15.69 -6.64
C GLU A 509 25.28 15.15 -5.92
N PRO A 510 24.52 15.96 -5.15
CA PRO A 510 23.31 15.51 -4.45
C PRO A 510 22.30 14.80 -5.36
N GLY A 511 21.89 13.59 -5.00
CA GLY A 511 20.99 12.75 -5.78
C GLY A 511 21.69 11.76 -6.74
N THR A 512 23.03 11.73 -6.79
CA THR A 512 23.79 10.75 -7.59
C THR A 512 23.46 9.32 -7.15
N SER A 513 23.37 9.09 -5.85
CA SER A 513 22.94 7.82 -5.24
C SER A 513 21.60 7.33 -5.81
N SER A 514 20.54 8.10 -5.58
CA SER A 514 19.17 7.80 -6.03
C SER A 514 19.08 7.62 -7.54
N LEU A 515 19.74 8.46 -8.33
CA LEU A 515 19.74 8.35 -9.79
C LEU A 515 20.55 7.15 -10.29
N THR A 516 21.63 6.76 -9.59
CA THR A 516 22.36 5.51 -9.88
C THR A 516 21.47 4.30 -9.60
N MET A 517 20.79 4.27 -8.44
CA MET A 517 19.88 3.17 -8.08
C MET A 517 18.71 3.04 -9.04
N SER A 518 18.11 4.15 -9.48
CA SER A 518 17.04 4.15 -10.50
C SER A 518 17.51 3.78 -11.92
N MET A 519 18.82 3.77 -12.20
CA MET A 519 19.38 3.41 -13.50
C MET A 519 19.85 1.95 -13.61
N LEU A 520 19.82 1.17 -12.52
CA LEU A 520 20.35 -0.20 -12.51
C LEU A 520 19.57 -1.16 -13.44
N ASP A 521 18.23 -1.07 -13.47
CA ASP A 521 17.38 -1.91 -14.33
C ASP A 521 17.18 -1.32 -15.74
N GLU A 522 17.63 -0.08 -16.00
CA GLU A 522 17.46 0.58 -17.29
C GLU A 522 18.51 0.15 -18.35
N GLY A 523 19.54 -0.60 -17.95
CA GLY A 523 20.42 -1.30 -18.88
C GLY A 523 21.67 -1.91 -18.25
N THR A 524 22.00 -3.13 -18.67
CA THR A 524 23.29 -3.79 -18.38
C THR A 524 24.19 -3.80 -19.63
N LYS A 525 25.39 -4.40 -19.51
CA LYS A 525 26.28 -4.70 -20.64
C LYS A 525 25.70 -5.73 -21.64
N LYS A 526 24.64 -6.47 -21.26
CA LYS A 526 23.99 -7.52 -22.06
C LYS A 526 22.59 -7.12 -22.56
N MET A 527 21.86 -6.33 -21.78
CA MET A 527 20.42 -6.09 -21.95
C MET A 527 20.08 -4.61 -21.81
N ASP A 528 19.11 -4.14 -22.59
CA ASP A 528 18.42 -2.85 -22.39
C ASP A 528 17.28 -3.00 -21.37
N ALA A 529 16.74 -1.86 -20.89
CA ALA A 529 15.60 -1.79 -19.97
C ALA A 529 14.44 -2.73 -20.33
N LEU A 530 14.07 -2.79 -21.62
CA LEU A 530 12.94 -3.58 -22.09
C LEU A 530 13.25 -5.08 -22.00
N LYS A 531 14.47 -5.52 -22.35
CA LYS A 531 14.92 -6.91 -22.16
C LYS A 531 15.05 -7.31 -20.69
N ILE A 532 15.48 -6.40 -19.82
CA ILE A 532 15.56 -6.63 -18.37
C ILE A 532 14.14 -6.85 -17.81
N SER A 533 13.21 -5.96 -18.15
CA SER A 533 11.79 -6.05 -17.76
C SER A 533 11.13 -7.32 -18.32
N ASP A 534 11.38 -7.64 -19.60
CA ASP A 534 10.88 -8.87 -20.23
C ASP A 534 11.44 -10.13 -19.57
N LYS A 535 12.73 -10.17 -19.24
CA LYS A 535 13.34 -11.33 -18.61
C LYS A 535 12.85 -11.54 -17.19
N ALA A 536 12.70 -10.48 -16.41
CA ALA A 536 12.09 -10.53 -15.08
C ALA A 536 10.64 -11.06 -15.13
N ALA A 537 9.83 -10.52 -16.04
CA ALA A 537 8.45 -10.96 -16.25
C ALA A 537 8.33 -12.40 -16.80
N GLU A 538 9.31 -12.87 -17.58
CA GLU A 538 9.36 -14.24 -18.09
C GLU A 538 9.64 -15.28 -17.00
N ILE A 539 10.44 -14.95 -15.99
CA ILE A 539 10.84 -15.87 -14.90
C ILE A 539 10.04 -15.69 -13.60
N GLY A 540 9.07 -14.75 -13.59
CA GLY A 540 8.26 -14.43 -12.41
C GLY A 540 9.01 -13.65 -11.32
N ALA A 541 10.15 -13.04 -11.65
CA ALA A 541 10.94 -12.25 -10.71
C ALA A 541 10.41 -10.81 -10.60
N ILE A 542 10.38 -10.28 -9.37
CA ILE A 542 10.25 -8.84 -9.12
C ILE A 542 11.62 -8.35 -8.66
N ILE A 543 12.18 -7.37 -9.35
CA ILE A 543 13.45 -6.71 -9.00
C ILE A 543 13.16 -5.22 -8.80
N GLY A 544 13.79 -4.60 -7.81
CA GLY A 544 13.64 -3.17 -7.54
C GLY A 544 14.80 -2.61 -6.72
N SER A 545 15.13 -1.34 -6.95
CA SER A 545 16.29 -0.64 -6.38
C SER A 545 15.91 0.72 -5.81
N GLY A 546 16.60 1.17 -4.76
CA GLY A 546 16.34 2.47 -4.13
C GLY A 546 17.44 2.91 -3.16
N SER A 547 17.41 4.19 -2.79
CA SER A 547 18.36 4.84 -1.87
C SER A 547 17.59 5.43 -0.69
N GLY A 548 17.91 5.00 0.53
CA GLY A 548 17.52 5.65 1.79
C GLY A 548 18.61 6.59 2.29
N ILE A 549 18.56 7.04 3.55
CA ILE A 549 19.58 7.93 4.13
C ILE A 549 20.95 7.22 4.15
N ASP A 550 21.05 6.12 4.88
CA ASP A 550 22.32 5.42 5.12
C ASP A 550 22.62 4.30 4.14
N ASN A 551 21.58 3.55 3.75
CA ASN A 551 21.71 2.40 2.87
C ASN A 551 21.07 2.64 1.48
N SER A 552 21.61 1.94 0.48
CA SER A 552 20.92 1.68 -0.78
C SER A 552 20.57 0.20 -0.83
N SER A 553 19.43 -0.15 -1.42
CA SER A 553 18.94 -1.52 -1.52
C SER A 553 18.78 -1.96 -2.97
N VAL A 554 19.16 -3.21 -3.27
CA VAL A 554 18.75 -3.91 -4.48
C VAL A 554 18.01 -5.18 -4.06
N THR A 555 16.73 -5.26 -4.40
CA THR A 555 15.82 -6.34 -3.99
C THR A 555 15.50 -7.27 -5.15
N LEU A 556 15.30 -8.55 -4.85
CA LEU A 556 14.77 -9.57 -5.75
C LEU A 556 13.77 -10.43 -4.97
N ASN A 557 12.59 -10.65 -5.52
CA ASN A 557 11.66 -11.68 -5.03
C ASN A 557 11.39 -12.68 -6.17
N ALA A 558 11.96 -13.88 -6.03
CA ALA A 558 12.02 -14.91 -7.07
C ALA A 558 11.16 -16.13 -6.72
N LEU A 559 10.61 -16.80 -7.73
CA LEU A 559 10.05 -18.15 -7.59
C LEU A 559 11.21 -19.16 -7.45
N LYS A 560 11.13 -20.12 -6.51
CA LYS A 560 12.20 -21.08 -6.22
C LYS A 560 12.60 -21.93 -7.44
N GLU A 561 11.63 -22.26 -8.29
CA GLU A 561 11.86 -22.96 -9.57
C GLU A 561 12.78 -22.19 -10.53
N ASN A 562 12.65 -20.86 -10.59
CA ASN A 562 13.36 -19.99 -11.54
C ASN A 562 14.54 -19.25 -10.87
N LEU A 563 14.99 -19.73 -9.70
CA LEU A 563 15.95 -19.03 -8.85
C LEU A 563 17.30 -18.82 -9.54
N ASP A 564 17.85 -19.84 -10.19
CA ASP A 564 19.17 -19.75 -10.84
C ASP A 564 19.20 -18.71 -11.98
N GLU A 565 18.10 -18.53 -12.71
CA GLU A 565 17.96 -17.50 -13.75
C GLU A 565 17.69 -16.11 -13.15
N SER A 566 16.93 -16.06 -12.05
CA SER A 566 16.65 -14.83 -11.30
C SER A 566 17.93 -14.25 -10.70
N LEU A 567 18.80 -15.11 -10.17
CA LEU A 567 20.12 -14.73 -9.67
C LEU A 567 21.07 -14.28 -10.78
N GLU A 568 21.02 -14.86 -11.99
CA GLU A 568 21.80 -14.33 -13.12
C GLU A 568 21.36 -12.91 -13.50
N LEU A 569 20.06 -12.65 -13.62
CA LEU A 569 19.55 -11.32 -13.96
C LEU A 569 19.89 -10.30 -12.86
N TYR A 570 19.62 -10.63 -11.60
CA TYR A 570 19.89 -9.79 -10.43
C TYR A 570 21.39 -9.44 -10.31
N THR A 571 22.28 -10.41 -10.50
CA THR A 571 23.73 -10.12 -10.43
C THR A 571 24.27 -9.39 -11.66
N ASP A 572 23.65 -9.52 -12.85
CA ASP A 572 24.01 -8.69 -14.01
C ASP A 572 23.58 -7.21 -13.81
N ILE A 573 22.42 -6.98 -13.19
CA ILE A 573 21.93 -5.65 -12.78
C ILE A 573 22.86 -5.01 -11.73
N ILE A 574 23.30 -5.78 -10.73
CA ILE A 574 24.18 -5.28 -9.65
C ILE A 574 25.61 -5.03 -10.14
N LEU A 575 26.17 -5.91 -10.99
CA LEU A 575 27.61 -5.91 -11.33
C LEU A 575 27.93 -5.36 -12.73
N ASN A 576 26.95 -5.31 -13.63
CA ASN A 576 27.14 -4.90 -15.03
C ASN A 576 26.19 -3.80 -15.53
N PRO A 577 25.71 -2.82 -14.74
CA PRO A 577 24.94 -1.71 -15.29
C PRO A 577 25.77 -0.95 -16.34
N SER A 578 25.12 -0.53 -17.43
CA SER A 578 25.76 0.18 -18.55
C SER A 578 25.51 1.70 -18.54
N PHE A 579 24.52 2.13 -17.75
CA PHE A 579 24.03 3.50 -17.62
C PHE A 579 23.79 4.17 -18.99
N PRO A 580 22.71 3.80 -19.72
CA PRO A 580 22.47 4.33 -21.07
C PRO A 580 22.11 5.83 -21.04
N GLU A 581 22.80 6.65 -21.83
CA GLU A 581 22.62 8.13 -21.82
C GLU A 581 21.16 8.56 -22.07
N ALA A 582 20.46 7.88 -22.98
CA ALA A 582 19.06 8.20 -23.29
C ALA A 582 18.10 7.92 -22.12
N GLU A 583 18.37 6.88 -21.32
CA GLU A 583 17.60 6.58 -20.12
C GLU A 583 17.98 7.53 -18.98
N LEU A 584 19.25 7.96 -18.90
CA LEU A 584 19.69 9.00 -17.97
C LEU A 584 18.98 10.33 -18.24
N GLU A 585 18.88 10.79 -19.50
CA GLU A 585 18.12 12.00 -19.82
C GLU A 585 16.63 11.86 -19.48
N ARG A 586 16.02 10.70 -19.72
CA ARG A 586 14.63 10.43 -19.34
C ARG A 586 14.44 10.51 -17.82
N LEU A 587 15.29 9.83 -17.04
CA LEU A 587 15.21 9.84 -15.57
C LEU A 587 15.61 11.19 -14.98
N ARG A 588 16.54 11.93 -15.59
CA ARG A 588 16.88 13.31 -15.20
C ARG A 588 15.66 14.22 -15.31
N ASN A 589 14.93 14.16 -16.42
CA ASN A 589 13.72 14.95 -16.61
C ASN A 589 12.61 14.55 -15.61
N GLN A 590 12.41 13.25 -15.37
CA GLN A 590 11.47 12.77 -14.33
C GLN A 590 11.88 13.22 -12.92
N LYS A 591 13.19 13.22 -12.60
CA LYS A 591 13.71 13.68 -11.31
C LYS A 591 13.59 15.20 -11.12
N LEU A 592 13.79 15.99 -12.18
CA LEU A 592 13.54 17.44 -12.15
C LEU A 592 12.06 17.75 -11.94
N ALA A 593 11.14 17.05 -12.60
CA ALA A 593 9.70 17.18 -12.37
C ALA A 593 9.32 16.80 -10.92
N GLN A 594 9.90 15.73 -10.37
CA GLN A 594 9.73 15.35 -8.96
C GLN A 594 10.19 16.48 -8.02
N ILE A 595 11.39 17.04 -8.21
CA ILE A 595 11.89 18.15 -7.39
C ILE A 595 10.97 19.38 -7.48
N GLN A 596 10.44 19.69 -8.68
CA GLN A 596 9.51 20.80 -8.86
C GLN A 596 8.14 20.54 -8.20
N GLN A 597 7.69 19.29 -8.11
CA GLN A 597 6.52 18.91 -7.32
C GLN A 597 6.79 19.06 -5.81
N GLU A 598 7.93 18.56 -5.32
CA GLU A 598 8.36 18.73 -3.92
C GLU A 598 8.43 20.23 -3.54
N LYS A 599 9.02 21.07 -4.39
CA LYS A 599 9.10 22.54 -4.22
C LYS A 599 7.76 23.27 -4.39
N ASN A 600 6.69 22.60 -4.77
CA ASN A 600 5.32 23.16 -4.83
C ASN A 600 4.41 22.67 -3.68
N GLN A 601 4.83 21.66 -2.91
CA GLN A 601 4.09 21.13 -1.78
C GLN A 601 4.71 21.65 -0.46
N PRO A 602 3.95 22.33 0.42
CA PRO A 602 4.50 22.90 1.66
C PRO A 602 5.34 21.93 2.51
N PHE A 603 4.93 20.68 2.63
CA PHE A 603 5.68 19.66 3.38
C PHE A 603 6.93 19.18 2.63
N GLY A 604 6.86 19.12 1.29
CA GLY A 604 8.01 18.83 0.43
C GLY A 604 9.10 19.89 0.54
N ILE A 605 8.72 21.18 0.55
CA ILE A 605 9.63 22.30 0.83
C ILE A 605 10.31 22.10 2.20
N ALA A 606 9.52 21.83 3.25
CA ALA A 606 10.06 21.67 4.61
C ALA A 606 11.08 20.52 4.72
N LEU A 607 10.78 19.35 4.16
CA LEU A 607 11.68 18.18 4.15
C LEU A 607 12.96 18.38 3.30
N ARG A 608 12.98 19.36 2.40
CA ARG A 608 14.16 19.71 1.59
C ARG A 608 15.09 20.69 2.28
N VAL A 609 14.54 21.64 3.05
CA VAL A 609 15.31 22.71 3.71
C VAL A 609 15.81 22.29 5.09
N LEU A 610 14.98 21.60 5.87
CA LEU A 610 15.28 21.18 7.25
C LEU A 610 16.66 20.53 7.49
N PRO A 611 17.18 19.64 6.62
CA PRO A 611 18.40 18.89 6.96
C PRO A 611 19.67 19.74 6.98
N GLU A 612 19.77 20.74 6.10
CA GLU A 612 20.90 21.67 6.12
C GLU A 612 20.87 22.53 7.39
N LEU A 613 19.67 22.89 7.88
CA LEU A 613 19.48 23.64 9.13
C LEU A 613 19.86 22.80 10.37
N LEU A 614 19.50 21.52 10.40
CA LEU A 614 19.78 20.62 11.52
C LEU A 614 21.24 20.17 11.61
N TYR A 615 21.93 20.00 10.49
CA TYR A 615 23.25 19.35 10.44
C TYR A 615 24.38 20.23 9.89
N GLY A 616 24.06 21.31 9.19
CA GLY A 616 25.04 22.14 8.50
C GLY A 616 25.63 21.50 7.23
N LYS A 617 25.99 22.33 6.26
CA LYS A 617 26.40 21.95 4.88
C LYS A 617 27.40 20.79 4.77
N ASN A 618 28.36 20.70 5.69
CA ASN A 618 29.48 19.77 5.63
C ASN A 618 29.18 18.37 6.22
N HIS A 619 27.99 18.14 6.78
CA HIS A 619 27.59 16.85 7.35
C HIS A 619 26.91 15.94 6.31
N ALA A 620 27.00 14.62 6.47
CA ALA A 620 26.47 13.68 5.47
C ALA A 620 24.93 13.68 5.39
N TYR A 621 24.25 14.00 6.49
CA TYR A 621 22.78 14.11 6.55
C TYR A 621 22.25 15.53 6.27
N SER A 622 23.05 16.45 5.73
CA SER A 622 22.61 17.81 5.35
C SER A 622 21.74 17.85 4.09
N LEU A 623 21.61 16.72 3.40
CA LEU A 623 20.95 16.59 2.10
C LEU A 623 19.42 16.44 2.24
N PRO A 624 18.62 16.87 1.25
CA PRO A 624 17.16 16.76 1.27
C PRO A 624 16.64 15.35 1.62
N LEU A 625 15.68 15.24 2.56
CA LEU A 625 15.18 13.94 3.06
C LEU A 625 14.43 13.12 1.99
N THR A 626 14.04 13.77 0.91
CA THR A 626 13.45 13.12 -0.28
C THR A 626 14.48 12.35 -1.13
N GLY A 627 15.78 12.49 -0.82
CA GLY A 627 16.88 11.85 -1.56
C GLY A 627 16.98 12.28 -3.03
N SER A 628 16.22 13.29 -3.45
CA SER A 628 16.02 13.64 -4.87
C SER A 628 17.09 14.56 -5.44
N GLY A 629 17.93 15.19 -4.60
CA GLY A 629 18.93 16.17 -5.00
C GLY A 629 18.35 17.58 -5.17
N THR A 630 19.01 18.41 -5.97
CA THR A 630 18.57 19.77 -6.34
C THR A 630 18.45 19.92 -7.85
N GLU A 631 17.70 20.91 -8.32
CA GLU A 631 17.58 21.19 -9.75
C GLU A 631 18.91 21.60 -10.41
N GLU A 632 19.93 21.92 -9.62
CA GLU A 632 21.28 22.21 -10.09
C GLU A 632 22.12 20.92 -10.15
N SER A 633 22.12 20.12 -9.08
CA SER A 633 22.91 18.88 -9.01
C SER A 633 22.44 17.85 -10.04
N ILE A 634 21.13 17.66 -10.17
CA ILE A 634 20.53 16.74 -11.16
C ILE A 634 20.89 17.13 -12.62
N LYS A 635 21.15 18.41 -12.90
CA LYS A 635 21.62 18.88 -14.22
C LYS A 635 23.13 18.70 -14.43
N LYS A 636 23.91 18.53 -13.36
CA LYS A 636 25.36 18.27 -13.41
C LYS A 636 25.72 16.79 -13.46
N ILE A 637 24.90 15.91 -12.87
CA ILE A 637 25.15 14.46 -12.83
C ILE A 637 25.24 13.91 -14.25
N THR A 638 26.43 13.47 -14.62
CA THR A 638 26.72 12.79 -15.89
C THR A 638 26.59 11.27 -15.73
N ARG A 639 26.56 10.56 -16.86
CA ARG A 639 26.71 9.10 -16.89
C ARG A 639 27.97 8.63 -16.16
N GLU A 640 29.09 9.33 -16.35
CA GLU A 640 30.35 9.03 -15.67
C GLU A 640 30.24 9.22 -14.15
N SER A 641 29.41 10.16 -13.68
CA SER A 641 29.12 10.33 -12.25
C SER A 641 28.42 9.10 -11.65
N LEU A 642 27.50 8.47 -12.39
CA LEU A 642 26.85 7.21 -11.97
C LEU A 642 27.81 6.03 -12.00
N VAL A 643 28.66 5.96 -13.03
CA VAL A 643 29.72 4.93 -13.17
C VAL A 643 30.72 5.04 -12.03
N ASP A 644 31.19 6.24 -11.68
CA ASP A 644 32.11 6.48 -10.58
C ASP A 644 31.46 6.24 -9.21
N TYR A 645 30.19 6.58 -9.04
CA TYR A 645 29.43 6.25 -7.83
C TYR A 645 29.31 4.72 -7.65
N HIS A 646 28.92 3.99 -8.71
CA HIS A 646 28.85 2.53 -8.71
C HIS A 646 30.22 1.90 -8.41
N ASN A 647 31.27 2.32 -9.13
CA ASN A 647 32.64 1.88 -8.93
C ASN A 647 33.19 2.16 -7.52
N LYS A 648 32.71 3.20 -6.83
CA LYS A 648 33.12 3.60 -5.49
C LYS A 648 32.39 2.78 -4.41
N TRP A 649 31.06 2.69 -4.49
CA TRP A 649 30.23 2.19 -3.39
C TRP A 649 29.78 0.72 -3.51
N PHE A 650 29.71 0.15 -4.71
CA PHE A 650 29.30 -1.24 -4.91
C PHE A 650 30.50 -2.16 -4.67
N LYS A 651 30.71 -2.55 -3.41
CA LYS A 651 31.72 -3.53 -2.97
C LYS A 651 31.13 -4.58 -2.02
N PRO A 652 31.61 -5.84 -2.06
CA PRO A 652 31.14 -6.88 -1.16
C PRO A 652 31.45 -6.58 0.31
N ASN A 653 32.58 -5.93 0.62
CA ASN A 653 32.91 -5.45 1.97
C ASN A 653 32.17 -4.16 2.39
N ASN A 654 31.28 -3.63 1.54
CA ASN A 654 30.39 -2.50 1.85
C ASN A 654 28.91 -2.93 1.85
N ALA A 655 28.66 -4.24 1.92
CA ALA A 655 27.35 -4.81 1.66
C ALA A 655 27.02 -6.02 2.53
N SER A 656 25.71 -6.27 2.67
CA SER A 656 25.15 -7.46 3.29
C SER A 656 23.94 -7.93 2.50
N LEU A 657 23.86 -9.22 2.23
CA LEU A 657 22.77 -9.83 1.47
C LEU A 657 21.87 -10.60 2.44
N ILE A 658 20.71 -10.03 2.73
CA ILE A 658 19.66 -10.65 3.54
C ILE A 658 18.79 -11.52 2.62
N ILE A 659 18.51 -12.74 3.05
CA ILE A 659 17.84 -13.78 2.26
C ILE A 659 16.77 -14.42 3.16
N VAL A 660 15.51 -14.40 2.71
CA VAL A 660 14.38 -14.92 3.48
C VAL A 660 13.45 -15.70 2.54
N GLY A 661 13.05 -16.91 2.93
CA GLY A 661 12.15 -17.77 2.16
C GLY A 661 12.60 -19.24 2.13
N ASP A 662 12.10 -20.02 1.17
CA ASP A 662 12.31 -21.47 1.11
C ASP A 662 13.71 -21.82 0.54
N ILE A 663 14.78 -21.47 1.27
CA ILE A 663 16.15 -21.90 0.96
C ILE A 663 17.05 -21.90 2.19
N SER A 664 17.89 -22.93 2.32
CA SER A 664 18.92 -23.05 3.37
C SER A 664 20.22 -22.30 3.03
N MET A 665 21.03 -21.93 4.04
CA MET A 665 22.36 -21.34 3.83
C MET A 665 23.24 -22.22 2.92
N GLY A 666 23.23 -23.54 3.16
CA GLY A 666 23.98 -24.51 2.38
C GLY A 666 23.57 -24.63 0.90
N GLU A 667 22.32 -24.31 0.57
CA GLU A 667 21.84 -24.27 -0.82
C GLU A 667 22.14 -22.96 -1.53
N ILE A 668 22.05 -21.82 -0.84
CA ILE A 668 22.18 -20.51 -1.47
C ILE A 668 23.64 -20.06 -1.59
N LYS A 669 24.49 -20.32 -0.60
CA LYS A 669 25.90 -19.89 -0.62
C LYS A 669 26.67 -20.37 -1.87
N PRO A 670 26.61 -21.64 -2.31
CA PRO A 670 27.30 -22.09 -3.52
C PRO A 670 26.82 -21.40 -4.82
N ARG A 671 25.53 -21.03 -4.89
CA ARG A 671 24.95 -20.27 -6.01
C ARG A 671 25.44 -18.83 -6.01
N LEU A 672 25.53 -18.21 -4.83
CA LEU A 672 26.03 -16.86 -4.69
C LEU A 672 27.53 -16.76 -4.98
N GLU A 673 28.36 -17.73 -4.53
CA GLU A 673 29.76 -17.83 -4.94
C GLU A 673 29.90 -17.88 -6.48
N LYS A 674 29.12 -18.72 -7.17
CA LYS A 674 29.11 -18.84 -8.65
C LYS A 674 28.93 -17.49 -9.35
N TYR A 675 28.00 -16.65 -8.86
CA TYR A 675 27.64 -15.38 -9.49
C TYR A 675 28.49 -14.18 -9.01
N PHE A 676 28.76 -14.06 -7.70
CA PHE A 676 29.48 -12.93 -7.11
C PHE A 676 31.01 -13.06 -7.06
N LYS A 677 31.60 -14.21 -7.43
CA LYS A 677 33.08 -14.42 -7.50
C LYS A 677 33.90 -13.33 -8.19
N ASN A 678 33.32 -12.58 -9.12
CA ASN A 678 34.00 -11.50 -9.86
C ASN A 678 33.87 -10.12 -9.18
N TRP A 679 33.08 -10.02 -8.10
CA TRP A 679 32.90 -8.80 -7.32
C TRP A 679 33.97 -8.74 -6.23
N SER A 680 34.87 -7.76 -6.29
CA SER A 680 36.03 -7.65 -5.40
C SER A 680 35.87 -6.53 -4.37
N SER A 681 36.39 -6.78 -3.17
CA SER A 681 36.47 -5.79 -2.09
C SER A 681 37.38 -4.60 -2.45
N ALA A 682 37.13 -3.43 -1.88
CA ALA A 682 37.96 -2.23 -1.99
C ALA A 682 37.83 -1.31 -0.76
N GLU A 683 38.68 -0.28 -0.68
CA GLU A 683 38.53 0.80 0.30
C GLU A 683 37.27 1.63 0.02
N ILE A 684 36.59 2.08 1.09
CA ILE A 684 35.31 2.80 1.05
C ILE A 684 35.49 4.20 1.68
N PRO A 685 34.93 5.27 1.10
CA PRO A 685 34.95 6.59 1.74
C PRO A 685 34.12 6.61 3.04
N GLN A 686 34.67 7.19 4.10
CA GLN A 686 33.97 7.35 5.37
C GLN A 686 33.05 8.59 5.35
N LYS A 687 31.73 8.38 5.38
CA LYS A 687 30.72 9.44 5.54
C LYS A 687 30.98 10.25 6.81
N ASN A 688 30.97 11.59 6.73
CA ASN A 688 31.01 12.48 7.89
C ASN A 688 29.64 12.49 8.60
N ILE A 689 29.44 11.52 9.48
CA ILE A 689 28.28 11.38 10.37
C ILE A 689 28.60 11.75 11.82
N ASN A 690 29.62 12.59 12.03
CA ASN A 690 30.07 13.00 13.36
C ASN A 690 28.99 13.83 14.07
N PRO A 691 28.83 13.72 15.41
CA PRO A 691 27.86 14.51 16.16
C PRO A 691 27.98 16.00 15.87
N VAL A 692 26.84 16.64 15.60
CA VAL A 692 26.73 18.08 15.35
C VAL A 692 26.43 18.84 16.64
N GLU A 693 26.81 20.12 16.68
CA GLU A 693 26.45 21.01 17.77
C GLU A 693 24.93 21.27 17.73
N VAL A 694 24.25 21.06 18.86
CA VAL A 694 22.82 21.39 18.99
C VAL A 694 22.68 22.91 19.05
N ALA A 695 21.73 23.48 18.31
CA ALA A 695 21.47 24.92 18.31
C ALA A 695 21.28 25.44 19.74
N GLU A 696 21.96 26.53 20.11
CA GLU A 696 21.91 27.08 21.49
C GLU A 696 20.56 27.74 21.85
N ASN A 697 19.74 28.04 20.83
CA ASN A 697 18.48 28.74 20.95
C ASN A 697 17.53 28.23 19.85
N GLU A 698 16.24 28.27 20.13
CA GLU A 698 15.17 28.10 19.16
C GLU A 698 15.24 29.11 17.99
N VAL A 699 14.91 28.66 16.78
CA VAL A 699 14.88 29.46 15.55
C VAL A 699 13.67 29.11 14.70
N ILE A 700 12.98 30.11 14.15
CA ILE A 700 11.93 29.94 13.13
C ILE A 700 12.47 30.34 11.76
N TYR A 701 12.25 29.47 10.79
CA TYR A 701 12.43 29.73 9.37
C TYR A 701 11.07 29.80 8.68
N LEU A 702 10.74 30.98 8.13
CA LEU A 702 9.51 31.26 7.39
C LEU A 702 9.75 31.08 5.89
N ILE A 703 8.89 30.32 5.20
CA ILE A 703 8.94 30.15 3.74
C ILE A 703 7.57 30.47 3.14
N ASP A 704 7.55 31.39 2.19
CA ASP A 704 6.31 31.89 1.59
C ASP A 704 5.68 30.94 0.57
N ARG A 705 4.37 30.76 0.71
CA ARG A 705 3.52 30.05 -0.25
C ARG A 705 2.18 30.79 -0.40
N PRO A 706 2.10 31.79 -1.29
CA PRO A 706 0.89 32.57 -1.51
C PRO A 706 -0.31 31.70 -1.90
N GLY A 707 -1.47 31.97 -1.30
CA GLY A 707 -2.70 31.19 -1.47
C GLY A 707 -2.74 29.86 -0.70
N ALA A 708 -1.81 29.60 0.22
CA ALA A 708 -1.83 28.40 1.05
C ALA A 708 -3.00 28.41 2.04
N GLN A 709 -4.00 27.58 1.78
CA GLN A 709 -5.17 27.37 2.65
C GLN A 709 -4.85 26.59 3.94
N GLN A 710 -3.66 25.98 4.02
CA GLN A 710 -3.08 25.38 5.21
C GLN A 710 -1.60 25.70 5.26
N SER A 711 -1.10 26.00 6.46
CA SER A 711 0.34 26.07 6.74
C SER A 711 0.85 24.70 7.17
N ILE A 712 2.10 24.39 6.82
CA ILE A 712 2.86 23.35 7.51
C ILE A 712 3.61 23.99 8.67
N VAL A 713 3.36 23.49 9.87
CA VAL A 713 4.21 23.69 11.04
C VAL A 713 5.06 22.43 11.21
N LEU A 714 6.38 22.59 11.19
CA LEU A 714 7.34 21.54 11.50
C LEU A 714 8.29 22.04 12.58
N ALA A 715 8.46 21.29 13.65
CA ALA A 715 9.41 21.50 14.73
C ALA A 715 10.37 20.32 14.79
N ALA A 716 11.68 20.58 14.89
CA ALA A 716 12.67 19.50 14.92
C ALA A 716 13.88 19.82 15.81
N ASN A 717 14.51 18.76 16.30
CA ASN A 717 15.83 18.81 16.92
C ASN A 717 16.62 17.54 16.59
N ILE A 718 17.93 17.59 16.84
CA ILE A 718 18.79 16.41 16.76
C ILE A 718 18.57 15.48 17.96
N ALA A 719 18.49 14.18 17.70
CA ALA A 719 18.32 13.10 18.66
C ALA A 719 19.39 12.00 18.44
N PRO A 720 19.70 11.15 19.45
CA PRO A 720 20.68 10.06 19.33
C PRO A 720 20.32 9.01 18.28
N SER A 721 21.33 8.32 17.73
CA SER A 721 21.16 7.16 16.85
C SER A 721 20.47 5.97 17.58
N PRO A 722 19.91 4.98 16.86
CA PRO A 722 19.41 3.75 17.47
C PRO A 722 20.48 2.91 18.19
N SER A 723 21.76 3.01 17.78
CA SER A 723 22.87 2.24 18.37
C SER A 723 23.44 2.88 19.64
N ASP A 724 23.41 4.21 19.75
CA ASP A 724 23.99 4.95 20.86
C ASP A 724 22.95 5.30 21.95
N SER A 725 21.76 4.71 21.91
CA SER A 725 20.66 5.05 22.80
C SER A 725 19.70 3.89 23.10
N ASP A 726 18.76 4.13 24.02
CA ASP A 726 17.70 3.20 24.38
C ASP A 726 16.57 3.27 23.33
N GLU A 727 16.84 2.80 22.12
CA GLU A 727 15.95 2.89 20.94
C GLU A 727 14.51 2.49 21.28
N LEU A 728 14.34 1.39 22.01
CA LEU A 728 13.02 0.88 22.37
C LEU A 728 12.24 1.84 23.26
N ALA A 729 12.92 2.50 24.20
CA ALA A 729 12.33 3.51 25.06
C ALA A 729 12.10 4.84 24.30
N ILE A 730 12.88 5.14 23.26
CA ILE A 730 12.68 6.30 22.38
C ILE A 730 11.48 6.09 21.45
N GLU A 731 11.35 4.93 20.80
CA GLU A 731 10.16 4.59 19.99
C GLU A 731 8.90 4.65 20.85
N SER A 732 8.89 3.94 21.98
CA SER A 732 7.74 3.87 22.90
C SER A 732 7.37 5.23 23.51
N MET A 733 8.35 6.14 23.66
CA MET A 733 8.13 7.52 24.08
C MET A 733 7.53 8.38 22.96
N ASN A 734 7.99 8.18 21.72
CA ASN A 734 7.42 8.84 20.55
C ASN A 734 5.97 8.42 20.30
N ASP A 735 5.62 7.15 20.50
CA ASP A 735 4.26 6.62 20.32
C ASP A 735 3.21 7.37 21.17
N ILE A 736 3.59 7.78 22.39
CA ILE A 736 2.76 8.59 23.29
C ILE A 736 2.64 10.04 22.79
N ILE A 737 3.76 10.64 22.35
CA ILE A 737 3.82 12.06 21.99
C ILE A 737 3.19 12.36 20.62
N GLY A 738 3.54 11.60 19.59
CA GLY A 738 3.07 11.86 18.22
C GLY A 738 3.14 10.67 17.22
N GLY A 739 3.69 9.52 17.62
CA GLY A 739 3.85 8.36 16.73
C GLY A 739 2.56 7.59 16.47
N SER A 740 1.72 7.41 17.50
CA SER A 740 0.43 6.74 17.37
C SER A 740 -0.70 7.67 16.90
N PHE A 741 -1.85 7.11 16.51
CA PHE A 741 -3.04 7.90 16.16
C PHE A 741 -3.60 8.66 17.38
N THR A 742 -3.64 8.03 18.57
CA THR A 742 -4.14 8.63 19.81
C THR A 742 -3.05 9.33 20.62
N SER A 743 -2.06 9.91 19.94
CA SER A 743 -0.89 10.53 20.56
C SER A 743 -1.16 11.98 20.98
N ARG A 744 -0.48 12.49 22.00
CA ARG A 744 -0.78 13.79 22.63
C ARG A 744 -0.83 14.96 21.64
N ILE A 745 0.16 15.09 20.76
CA ILE A 745 0.22 16.16 19.77
C ILE A 745 -0.94 16.03 18.76
N ASN A 746 -1.34 14.80 18.39
CA ASN A 746 -2.52 14.60 17.56
C ASN A 746 -3.80 14.97 18.31
N MET A 747 -3.99 14.49 19.54
CA MET A 747 -5.20 14.76 20.33
C MET A 747 -5.38 16.26 20.60
N ASN A 748 -4.31 16.97 20.96
CA ASN A 748 -4.32 18.42 21.11
C ASN A 748 -4.72 19.11 19.77
N LEU A 749 -3.92 19.00 18.70
CA LEU A 749 -4.19 19.81 17.49
C LEU A 749 -5.40 19.33 16.66
N ARG A 750 -5.84 18.08 16.77
CA ARG A 750 -6.97 17.49 16.02
C ARG A 750 -8.27 17.48 16.81
N GLU A 751 -8.30 16.86 17.99
CA GLU A 751 -9.55 16.66 18.75
C GLU A 751 -9.86 17.88 19.64
N ASP A 752 -8.90 18.33 20.46
CA ASP A 752 -9.13 19.42 21.43
C ASP A 752 -9.27 20.79 20.76
N LYS A 753 -8.58 20.99 19.62
CA LYS A 753 -8.47 22.29 18.93
C LYS A 753 -9.15 22.34 17.57
N GLY A 754 -9.22 21.22 16.84
CA GLY A 754 -9.73 21.17 15.46
C GLY A 754 -8.87 21.91 14.42
N TRP A 755 -7.62 22.25 14.74
CA TRP A 755 -6.76 23.08 13.86
C TRP A 755 -6.05 22.26 12.77
N ALA A 756 -5.83 20.96 13.00
CA ALA A 756 -5.20 20.03 12.08
C ALA A 756 -6.14 18.85 11.77
N TYR A 757 -6.10 18.32 10.54
CA TYR A 757 -6.70 17.00 10.25
C TYR A 757 -5.92 15.85 10.91
N GLY A 758 -4.63 16.07 11.17
CA GLY A 758 -3.81 15.24 12.03
C GLY A 758 -2.42 15.85 12.23
N ALA A 759 -1.86 15.65 13.41
CA ALA A 759 -0.49 16.01 13.76
C ALA A 759 0.28 14.77 14.22
N ARG A 760 1.60 14.72 14.01
CA ARG A 760 2.43 13.53 14.30
C ARG A 760 3.82 13.92 14.80
N SER A 761 4.53 12.94 15.37
CA SER A 761 5.98 12.99 15.54
C SER A 761 6.65 11.69 15.10
N LEU A 762 7.86 11.82 14.56
CA LEU A 762 8.66 10.72 14.05
C LEU A 762 10.15 10.91 14.36
N LEU A 763 10.88 9.80 14.32
CA LEU A 763 12.33 9.74 14.40
C LEU A 763 12.85 8.96 13.19
N LEU A 764 13.54 9.63 12.26
CA LEU A 764 14.11 8.94 11.11
C LEU A 764 15.32 8.13 11.57
N LYS A 765 15.30 6.80 11.42
CA LYS A 765 16.43 5.96 11.84
C LYS A 765 17.64 6.18 10.93
N THR A 766 18.77 6.53 11.54
CA THR A 766 20.08 6.75 10.87
C THR A 766 21.19 6.14 11.72
N LYS A 767 22.35 5.85 11.12
CA LYS A 767 23.53 5.34 11.83
C LYS A 767 24.17 6.36 12.76
N GLY A 768 24.08 7.64 12.41
CA GLY A 768 24.49 8.75 13.25
C GLY A 768 23.30 9.38 13.98
N GLN A 769 23.53 10.54 14.58
CA GLN A 769 22.47 11.42 15.08
C GLN A 769 21.36 11.64 14.04
N ARG A 770 20.09 11.57 14.47
CA ARG A 770 18.88 11.64 13.63
C ARG A 770 18.02 12.87 13.93
N PRO A 771 17.11 13.28 13.04
CA PRO A 771 16.07 14.24 13.38
C PRO A 771 14.96 13.57 14.21
N PHE A 772 14.62 14.17 15.36
CA PHE A 772 13.27 14.12 15.90
C PHE A 772 12.46 15.20 15.19
N ILE A 773 11.27 14.88 14.69
CA ILE A 773 10.39 15.82 13.98
C ILE A 773 8.97 15.69 14.53
N ALA A 774 8.40 16.79 15.03
CA ALA A 774 6.96 16.95 15.25
C ALA A 774 6.38 17.87 14.16
N TYR A 775 5.25 17.50 13.55
CA TYR A 775 4.67 18.27 12.44
C TYR A 775 3.15 18.20 12.37
N ALA A 776 2.55 19.23 11.78
CA ALA A 776 1.11 19.34 11.53
C ALA A 776 0.83 20.22 10.29
N PRO A 777 -0.02 19.77 9.35
CA PRO A 777 -0.77 20.64 8.46
C PRO A 777 -1.91 21.30 9.25
N VAL A 778 -1.89 22.62 9.36
CA VAL A 778 -2.80 23.41 10.19
C VAL A 778 -3.54 24.45 9.36
N GLN A 779 -4.72 24.88 9.84
CA GLN A 779 -5.40 26.08 9.32
C GLN A 779 -4.43 27.27 9.35
N THR A 780 -4.29 27.99 8.23
CA THR A 780 -3.28 29.06 8.08
C THR A 780 -3.37 30.11 9.19
N ASP A 781 -4.58 30.53 9.55
CA ASP A 781 -4.81 31.51 10.61
C ASP A 781 -4.51 31.01 12.04
N LYS A 782 -4.20 29.72 12.25
CA LYS A 782 -3.83 29.10 13.54
C LYS A 782 -2.34 28.77 13.66
N THR A 783 -1.50 29.25 12.73
CA THR A 783 -0.08 28.83 12.63
C THR A 783 0.73 29.15 13.90
N SER A 784 0.66 30.39 14.39
CA SER A 784 1.34 30.86 15.62
C SER A 784 0.90 30.11 16.88
N GLU A 785 -0.39 29.85 16.98
CA GLU A 785 -1.03 29.14 18.08
C GLU A 785 -0.61 27.66 18.07
N SER A 786 -0.53 27.05 16.89
CA SER A 786 -0.08 25.66 16.69
C SER A 786 1.40 25.45 17.03
N ILE A 787 2.27 26.41 16.68
CA ILE A 787 3.69 26.43 17.13
C ILE A 787 3.75 26.39 18.66
N THR A 788 2.94 27.24 19.32
CA THR A 788 2.91 27.34 20.78
C THR A 788 2.43 26.04 21.44
N GLU A 789 1.37 25.41 20.93
CA GLU A 789 0.86 24.13 21.47
C GLU A 789 1.84 22.96 21.26
N ILE A 790 2.47 22.84 20.09
CA ILE A 790 3.49 21.80 19.84
C ILE A 790 4.67 21.97 20.81
N LYS A 791 5.16 23.21 21.00
CA LYS A 791 6.22 23.49 21.99
C LYS A 791 5.80 23.14 23.41
N ASN A 792 4.54 23.45 23.76
CA ASN A 792 3.98 23.16 25.08
C ASN A 792 3.89 21.66 25.36
N GLU A 793 3.40 20.84 24.43
CA GLU A 793 3.34 19.38 24.63
C GLU A 793 4.73 18.77 24.85
N LEU A 794 5.71 19.13 24.01
CA LEU A 794 7.09 18.65 24.12
C LEU A 794 7.73 19.09 25.45
N SER A 795 7.58 20.37 25.83
CA SER A 795 8.10 20.93 27.09
C SER A 795 7.42 20.33 28.33
N SER A 796 6.12 20.08 28.23
CA SER A 796 5.27 19.51 29.28
C SER A 796 5.65 18.04 29.52
N TYR A 797 5.81 17.25 28.46
CA TYR A 797 6.19 15.83 28.56
C TYR A 797 7.53 15.63 29.29
N LEU A 798 8.52 16.50 29.04
CA LEU A 798 9.83 16.38 29.71
C LEU A 798 9.81 16.75 31.21
N ASN A 799 8.83 17.55 31.65
CA ASN A 799 8.88 18.25 32.94
C ASN A 799 7.60 18.11 33.78
N ALA A 800 6.48 18.67 33.30
CA ALA A 800 5.26 18.85 34.09
C ALA A 800 4.28 17.66 34.00
N LYS A 801 4.27 16.94 32.87
CA LYS A 801 3.41 15.80 32.57
C LYS A 801 4.19 14.66 31.90
N PRO A 802 5.22 14.06 32.52
CA PRO A 802 5.84 12.84 31.98
C PRO A 802 4.82 11.71 31.82
N ALA A 803 5.16 10.70 31.00
CA ALA A 803 4.31 9.55 30.67
C ALA A 803 3.52 9.00 31.88
N THR A 804 2.21 8.77 31.72
CA THR A 804 1.37 8.10 32.72
C THR A 804 1.54 6.58 32.62
N GLU A 805 1.22 5.85 33.69
CA GLU A 805 1.27 4.37 33.64
C GLU A 805 0.27 3.80 32.61
N GLU A 806 -0.83 4.51 32.34
CA GLU A 806 -1.82 4.18 31.32
C GLU A 806 -1.26 4.34 29.90
N GLU A 807 -0.58 5.46 29.61
CA GLU A 807 0.11 5.66 28.33
C GLU A 807 1.21 4.61 28.10
N ILE A 808 1.98 4.30 29.16
CA ILE A 808 3.03 3.28 29.13
C ILE A 808 2.42 1.89 28.87
N GLN A 809 1.34 1.54 29.57
CA GLN A 809 0.67 0.25 29.41
C GLN A 809 0.08 0.10 28.00
N LYS A 810 -0.62 1.13 27.50
CA LYS A 810 -1.17 1.17 26.14
C LYS A 810 -0.11 0.95 25.06
N VAL A 811 1.09 1.54 25.22
CA VAL A 811 2.20 1.32 24.28
C VAL A 811 2.79 -0.09 24.41
N LYS A 812 2.91 -0.63 25.62
CA LYS A 812 3.32 -2.03 25.83
C LYS A 812 2.37 -3.02 25.16
N ASP A 813 1.07 -2.79 25.30
CA ASP A 813 0.04 -3.62 24.70
C ASP A 813 0.10 -3.50 23.18
N ASN A 814 0.01 -2.29 22.61
CA ASN A 814 0.11 -2.09 21.17
C ASN A 814 1.38 -2.70 20.54
N ASN A 815 2.55 -2.53 21.16
CA ASN A 815 3.82 -2.93 20.57
C ASN A 815 4.17 -4.41 20.81
N THR A 816 3.50 -5.11 21.73
CA THR A 816 3.64 -6.58 21.89
C THR A 816 2.53 -7.39 21.22
N LEU A 817 1.30 -6.89 21.22
CA LEU A 817 0.13 -7.59 20.70
C LEU A 817 0.01 -7.55 19.17
N SER A 818 0.69 -6.61 18.51
CA SER A 818 0.75 -6.50 17.05
C SER A 818 1.76 -7.44 16.39
N LEU A 819 2.69 -8.03 17.15
CA LEU A 819 3.77 -8.89 16.64
C LEU A 819 3.29 -10.11 15.82
N PRO A 820 2.22 -10.85 16.21
CA PRO A 820 1.72 -11.98 15.41
C PRO A 820 1.32 -11.60 13.98
N GLY A 821 0.76 -10.40 13.78
CA GLY A 821 0.44 -9.88 12.45
C GLY A 821 1.63 -9.23 11.74
N ARG A 822 2.58 -8.66 12.50
CA ARG A 822 3.78 -8.02 11.96
C ARG A 822 4.62 -8.98 11.12
N TRP A 823 4.76 -10.23 11.53
CA TRP A 823 5.64 -11.22 10.90
C TRP A 823 4.93 -12.19 9.94
N GLU A 824 3.73 -11.84 9.44
CA GLU A 824 2.93 -12.65 8.51
C GLU A 824 3.65 -12.95 7.17
N THR A 825 4.58 -12.09 6.72
CA THR A 825 5.20 -12.17 5.38
C THR A 825 6.73 -12.16 5.39
N ILE A 826 7.31 -12.82 4.39
CA ILE A 826 8.76 -12.88 4.12
C ILE A 826 9.36 -11.45 3.99
N ARG A 827 8.60 -10.50 3.43
CA ARG A 827 9.00 -9.09 3.29
C ARG A 827 9.13 -8.39 4.65
N ALA A 828 8.22 -8.64 5.59
CA ALA A 828 8.26 -7.99 6.90
C ALA A 828 9.45 -8.47 7.72
N ILE A 829 9.69 -9.79 7.74
CA ILE A 829 10.87 -10.41 8.35
C ILE A 829 12.16 -9.86 7.72
N SER A 830 12.24 -9.78 6.39
CA SER A 830 13.40 -9.18 5.70
C SER A 830 13.62 -7.71 6.07
N SER A 831 12.56 -6.93 6.28
CA SER A 831 12.64 -5.54 6.75
C SER A 831 13.15 -5.44 8.19
N ASP A 832 12.71 -6.32 9.09
CA ASP A 832 13.12 -6.34 10.50
C ASP A 832 14.55 -6.86 10.69
N LEU A 833 15.01 -7.81 9.85
CA LEU A 833 16.43 -8.16 9.71
C LEU A 833 17.25 -6.99 9.13
N SER A 834 16.68 -6.21 8.20
CA SER A 834 17.35 -5.05 7.62
C SER A 834 17.60 -3.94 8.66
N GLN A 835 16.77 -3.83 9.70
CA GLN A 835 17.02 -2.94 10.83
C GLN A 835 18.20 -3.43 11.68
N ILE A 836 18.26 -4.72 12.01
CA ILE A 836 19.39 -5.33 12.75
C ILE A 836 20.72 -5.05 12.03
N VAL A 837 20.78 -5.32 10.73
CA VAL A 837 21.99 -5.13 9.91
C VAL A 837 22.34 -3.64 9.72
N THR A 838 21.37 -2.77 9.48
CA THR A 838 21.65 -1.34 9.19
C THR A 838 22.11 -0.58 10.43
N TYR A 839 21.54 -0.87 11.60
CA TYR A 839 21.80 -0.10 12.84
C TYR A 839 22.62 -0.86 13.89
N GLY A 840 23.15 -2.05 13.54
CA GLY A 840 24.04 -2.82 14.42
C GLY A 840 23.35 -3.33 15.70
N LEU A 841 22.04 -3.61 15.63
CA LEU A 841 21.30 -4.15 16.77
C LEU A 841 21.77 -5.59 17.08
N PRO A 842 21.57 -6.09 18.32
CA PRO A 842 21.85 -7.49 18.64
C PRO A 842 21.03 -8.46 17.79
N ASP A 843 21.59 -9.62 17.44
CA ASP A 843 20.89 -10.63 16.64
C ASP A 843 19.62 -11.17 17.33
N ASN A 844 19.60 -11.16 18.67
CA ASN A 844 18.43 -11.53 19.48
C ASN A 844 17.48 -10.36 19.79
N TYR A 845 17.60 -9.20 19.13
CA TYR A 845 16.79 -8.02 19.39
C TYR A 845 15.28 -8.32 19.29
N TRP A 846 14.83 -8.92 18.18
CA TRP A 846 13.41 -9.25 17.99
C TRP A 846 12.94 -10.41 18.88
N GLY A 847 13.80 -11.42 19.11
CA GLY A 847 13.49 -12.54 20.01
C GLY A 847 13.36 -12.14 21.49
N THR A 848 13.95 -11.00 21.89
CA THR A 848 13.82 -10.45 23.25
C THR A 848 12.89 -9.22 23.32
N TYR A 849 12.33 -8.77 22.19
CA TYR A 849 11.57 -7.53 22.07
C TYR A 849 10.37 -7.48 23.03
N THR A 850 9.57 -8.56 23.09
CA THR A 850 8.38 -8.66 23.94
C THR A 850 8.70 -8.48 25.43
N GLU A 851 9.78 -9.12 25.92
CA GLU A 851 10.24 -8.95 27.30
C GLU A 851 10.77 -7.52 27.54
N ASN A 852 11.59 -7.01 26.62
CA ASN A 852 12.17 -5.67 26.71
C ASN A 852 11.11 -4.56 26.70
N VAL A 853 10.00 -4.73 25.96
CA VAL A 853 8.85 -3.82 25.95
C VAL A 853 8.07 -3.91 27.26
N ARG A 854 7.70 -5.13 27.69
CA ARG A 854 7.01 -5.34 28.98
C ARG A 854 7.82 -4.77 30.16
N GLY A 855 9.14 -4.82 30.07
CA GLY A 855 10.11 -4.24 31.02
C GLY A 855 10.38 -2.73 30.89
N LEU A 856 9.68 -1.98 30.03
CA LEU A 856 9.80 -0.52 30.00
C LEU A 856 9.26 0.12 31.29
N THR A 857 9.94 1.17 31.79
CA THR A 857 9.52 1.93 32.97
C THR A 857 9.42 3.42 32.66
N LYS A 858 8.72 4.16 33.51
CA LYS A 858 8.57 5.62 33.42
C LYS A 858 9.90 6.37 33.46
N GLU A 859 10.86 5.91 34.27
CA GLU A 859 12.21 6.48 34.36
C GLU A 859 12.97 6.28 33.05
N ARG A 860 12.85 5.08 32.46
CA ARG A 860 13.48 4.71 31.18
C ARG A 860 12.95 5.57 30.04
N LEU A 861 11.63 5.74 29.94
CA LEU A 861 10.97 6.63 28.96
C LEU A 861 11.27 8.12 29.22
N THR A 862 11.37 8.54 30.49
CA THR A 862 11.73 9.92 30.85
C THR A 862 13.19 10.24 30.47
N LYS A 863 14.11 9.28 30.61
CA LYS A 863 15.49 9.40 30.14
C LYS A 863 15.52 9.49 28.61
N ALA A 864 14.86 8.56 27.92
CA ALA A 864 14.75 8.54 26.46
C ALA A 864 14.19 9.86 25.90
N ALA A 865 13.15 10.43 26.52
CA ALA A 865 12.59 11.73 26.15
C ALA A 865 13.62 12.86 26.29
N LYS A 866 14.32 12.93 27.43
CA LYS A 866 15.35 13.95 27.69
C LYS A 866 16.58 13.81 26.79
N GLU A 867 16.82 12.62 26.25
CA GLU A 867 17.85 12.37 25.25
C GLU A 867 17.39 12.81 23.84
N ALA A 868 16.17 12.49 23.44
CA ALA A 868 15.66 12.68 22.08
C ALA A 868 14.97 14.04 21.78
N ILE A 869 14.44 14.75 22.78
CA ILE A 869 13.61 15.96 22.56
C ILE A 869 14.26 17.17 23.24
N LYS A 870 14.35 18.31 22.53
CA LYS A 870 15.01 19.55 22.97
C LYS A 870 14.12 20.80 22.73
N PRO A 871 13.05 21.02 23.51
CA PRO A 871 12.07 22.09 23.27
C PRO A 871 12.66 23.51 23.35
N GLU A 872 13.79 23.67 24.04
CA GLU A 872 14.56 24.90 24.15
C GLU A 872 15.40 25.23 22.89
N ASN A 873 15.66 24.23 22.04
CA ASN A 873 16.58 24.27 20.90
C ASN A 873 15.91 23.86 19.57
N LEU A 874 14.60 24.09 19.45
CA LEU A 874 13.84 23.66 18.26
C LEU A 874 14.19 24.51 17.02
N ILE A 875 14.46 23.83 15.92
CA ILE A 875 14.44 24.40 14.58
C ILE A 875 13.04 24.23 14.02
N TRP A 876 12.37 25.35 13.76
CA TRP A 876 11.05 25.37 13.15
C TRP A 876 11.16 25.71 11.67
N VAL A 877 10.45 24.96 10.81
CA VAL A 877 10.28 25.29 9.40
C VAL A 877 8.79 25.46 9.15
N ILE A 878 8.38 26.69 8.84
CA ILE A 878 6.98 27.09 8.68
C ILE A 878 6.76 27.45 7.22
N VAL A 879 5.83 26.77 6.56
CA VAL A 879 5.55 26.97 5.13
C VAL A 879 4.07 27.26 4.91
N GLY A 880 3.74 28.49 4.52
CA GLY A 880 2.37 29.00 4.41
C GLY A 880 2.33 30.39 3.77
N ASP A 881 1.16 31.01 3.69
CA ASP A 881 1.01 32.36 3.12
C ASP A 881 1.52 33.40 4.14
N LEU A 882 2.69 34.01 3.89
CA LEU A 882 3.27 34.94 4.86
C LEU A 882 2.42 36.21 5.05
N SER A 883 1.57 36.57 4.08
CA SER A 883 0.66 37.70 4.22
C SER A 883 -0.46 37.47 5.25
N GLU A 884 -0.73 36.22 5.62
CA GLU A 884 -1.66 35.86 6.70
C GLU A 884 -0.95 35.51 8.03
N ILE A 885 0.28 34.98 7.99
CA ILE A 885 0.93 34.38 9.18
C ILE A 885 2.11 35.15 9.76
N GLU A 886 2.86 35.93 8.96
CA GLU A 886 4.18 36.45 9.38
C GLU A 886 4.09 37.39 10.59
N ASP A 887 3.17 38.35 10.56
CA ASP A 887 2.95 39.30 11.67
C ASP A 887 2.60 38.60 12.99
N LYS A 888 1.81 37.51 12.95
CA LYS A 888 1.48 36.75 14.16
C LYS A 888 2.67 35.94 14.68
N VAL A 889 3.38 35.25 13.79
CA VAL A 889 4.54 34.42 14.17
C VAL A 889 5.67 35.29 14.71
N ARG A 890 5.83 36.52 14.20
CA ARG A 890 6.77 37.53 14.73
C ARG A 890 6.39 38.14 16.09
N GLN A 891 5.23 37.80 16.65
CA GLN A 891 4.80 38.19 18.00
C GLN A 891 5.05 37.09 19.06
N LEU A 892 5.55 35.92 18.67
CA LEU A 892 5.99 34.88 19.60
C LEU A 892 7.27 35.31 20.35
N ASP A 893 7.52 34.78 21.55
CA ASP A 893 8.76 35.02 22.32
C ASP A 893 9.95 34.20 21.77
N ILE A 894 10.19 34.34 20.47
CA ILE A 894 11.20 33.63 19.68
C ILE A 894 11.94 34.67 18.86
N LYS A 895 13.20 34.95 19.23
CA LYS A 895 13.93 36.12 18.73
C LYS A 895 14.49 35.95 17.32
N ASN A 896 14.75 34.71 16.93
CA ASN A 896 15.39 34.37 15.67
C ASN A 896 14.33 33.92 14.67
N ILE A 897 13.83 34.83 13.83
CA ILE A 897 12.80 34.57 12.82
C ILE A 897 13.27 35.04 11.45
N ILE A 898 13.71 34.09 10.63
CA ILE A 898 14.44 34.28 9.37
C ILE A 898 13.55 33.87 8.20
N ASN A 899 13.54 34.63 7.11
CA ASN A 899 12.76 34.28 5.92
C ASN A 899 13.68 33.58 4.91
N LEU A 900 13.27 32.41 4.40
CA LEU A 900 13.99 31.63 3.39
C LEU A 900 13.17 31.52 2.09
N ASP A 901 13.85 31.29 0.97
CA ASP A 901 13.22 30.77 -0.24
C ASP A 901 12.98 29.23 -0.19
N ALA A 902 12.28 28.69 -1.18
CA ALA A 902 12.00 27.26 -1.29
C ALA A 902 13.22 26.39 -1.67
N ASP A 903 14.41 26.99 -1.79
CA ASP A 903 15.72 26.31 -1.88
C ASP A 903 16.58 26.55 -0.62
N GLY A 904 15.98 27.07 0.47
CA GLY A 904 16.61 27.22 1.78
C GLY A 904 17.50 28.47 1.96
N LYS A 905 17.46 29.44 1.05
CA LYS A 905 18.36 30.61 1.08
C LYS A 905 17.70 31.79 1.77
N GLU A 906 18.44 32.48 2.64
CA GLU A 906 17.97 33.69 3.31
C GLU A 906 17.54 34.79 2.34
N GLN A 907 16.33 35.32 2.56
CA GLN A 907 15.83 36.51 1.88
C GLN A 907 16.11 37.75 2.73
N ASN A 908 16.78 38.74 2.12
CA ASN A 908 16.93 40.05 2.76
C ASN A 908 15.55 40.69 2.97
N THR A 909 15.18 40.91 4.24
CA THR A 909 14.02 41.73 4.60
C THR A 909 14.16 43.16 4.05
N LYS A 910 13.03 43.77 3.71
CA LYS A 910 12.93 45.10 3.09
C LYS A 910 12.42 46.16 4.06
#